data_AF-A0A0F4GCW5-F1
#
_entry.id   AF-A0A0F4GCW5-F1
#
_cell.length_a   1.000
_cell.length_b   1.000
_cell.length_c   1.000
_cell.angle_alpha   90.00
_cell.angle_beta   90.00
_cell.angle_gamma   90.00
#
_symmetry.space_group_name_H-M   'P 1'
#
loop_
_entity.id
_entity.type
_entity.pdbx_description
1 polymer ?
#
loop_
_entity_poly.entity_id
_entity_poly.type
_entity_poly.pdbx_seq_one_letter_code
_entity_poly.pdbx_strand_id
1 'polypeptide(L)'
;MAFNRGTRMCTILLVLFTLSQTVVGTWFDNHMKHKDTPLAARQLNGSVGEPGECPYLSVVAGDTCISLADKCGNLTISDFQSYNGAGNSPDYNATFCGALDVNQVVCCGAGNYPDFTPKPNPDGSCIEWTVKANDTCTDVGILYNTTVEAIERVNANKTWGFGGCYFLIPGQKICLSEGTPPFPAPVDNAQCGPQIDGTAATTNITGWADLNPCPNKACCNKWAQCGITGDFCIPERAYTGAPGSAPPGKNGCISNCGMEIISSPEPPAVFEKIGYFETWNQERPGLHMWPRDINSNGSYQYTTVHYAFMNIIEGYEISAAPYEDNWNEFLNTTGFKKIVTFGGWAFSTENFTYNVFRDGVTTADRQKFAQNVARFVIDNKLDGVDFDWEYPGAPDIPGIPPASPENGRDYLEFLKIVRQLLPAPYTVSVAIPASYWYLKGFPIEEMAPVLDYMVAMTYDLHGQWDYGNNYSQPGCPTGDCLRSHVNQTETEQALSMITKAGVPSNKVIFGQALYGRSFRMTTPGCYTSQCKYTGPESGAAKGVYTGTSGYISNYEIRQIIANGTRAGALEGRQIGETPSTYYNVQEYYSPDMGNVLVYNDVEWVSWTDDTTYNNRTEWVRALNFGGIVDWAMDLNATFPDRAVVAPSASATPSVRVVTVSVANNVCAPTYSAGGLGIMSMSM
;
A
#
# COMPACT_ATOMS: atom_id res chain seq x y z
N MET A 1 43.39 -8.37 56.83
CA MET A 1 42.91 -9.76 56.97
C MET A 1 42.76 -10.35 55.58
N ALA A 2 43.67 -11.25 55.22
CA ALA A 2 43.48 -12.16 54.10
C ALA A 2 42.40 -13.19 54.48
N PHE A 3 41.55 -13.61 53.52
CA PHE A 3 41.20 -15.02 53.26
C PHE A 3 40.20 -15.15 52.09
N ASN A 4 40.54 -16.06 51.18
CA ASN A 4 39.71 -16.80 50.21
C ASN A 4 38.99 -16.08 49.04
N ARG A 5 39.78 -15.75 48.00
CA ARG A 5 39.35 -15.90 46.60
C ARG A 5 39.85 -17.25 46.08
N GLY A 6 39.03 -18.30 46.15
CA GLY A 6 39.44 -19.65 45.72
C GLY A 6 38.33 -20.64 45.36
N THR A 7 37.05 -20.32 45.60
CA THR A 7 35.98 -21.34 45.52
C THR A 7 34.78 -20.97 44.66
N ARG A 8 34.81 -19.86 43.91
CA ARG A 8 33.70 -19.48 43.00
C ARG A 8 34.03 -19.54 41.50
N MET A 9 35.25 -19.91 41.12
CA MET A 9 35.63 -20.06 39.71
C MET A 9 35.62 -21.52 39.22
N CYS A 10 35.70 -22.51 40.11
CA CYS A 10 35.59 -23.93 39.73
C CYS A 10 34.14 -24.40 39.50
N THR A 11 33.15 -23.81 40.16
CA THR A 11 31.74 -24.24 40.00
C THR A 11 31.12 -23.73 38.70
N ILE A 12 31.62 -22.63 38.14
CA ILE A 12 31.09 -22.05 36.89
C ILE A 12 31.74 -22.71 35.66
N LEU A 13 33.01 -23.10 35.72
CA LEU A 13 33.66 -23.83 34.61
C LEU A 13 33.16 -25.29 34.48
N LEU A 14 32.84 -25.98 35.59
CA LEU A 14 32.29 -27.33 35.50
C LEU A 14 30.86 -27.35 34.94
N VAL A 15 30.02 -26.37 35.29
CA VAL A 15 28.63 -26.28 34.81
C VAL A 15 28.58 -25.92 33.31
N LEU A 16 29.50 -25.09 32.82
CA LEU A 16 29.61 -24.76 31.38
C LEU A 16 30.18 -25.92 30.54
N PHE A 17 31.06 -26.77 31.09
CA PHE A 17 31.55 -27.96 30.39
C PHE A 17 30.54 -29.12 30.38
N THR A 18 29.73 -29.28 31.42
CA THR A 18 28.69 -30.33 31.44
C THR A 18 27.47 -29.96 30.60
N LEU A 19 27.09 -28.67 30.51
CA LEU A 19 25.97 -28.22 29.67
C LEU A 19 26.28 -28.23 28.17
N SER A 20 27.55 -28.03 27.76
CA SER A 20 27.92 -28.17 26.35
C SER A 20 27.91 -29.64 25.90
N GLN A 21 28.27 -30.58 26.77
CA GLN A 21 28.23 -32.00 26.43
C GLN A 21 26.82 -32.60 26.46
N THR A 22 25.90 -32.10 27.28
CA THR A 22 24.49 -32.56 27.23
C THR A 22 23.74 -32.00 26.03
N VAL A 23 23.93 -30.72 25.67
CA VAL A 23 23.24 -30.13 24.50
C VAL A 23 23.81 -30.64 23.18
N VAL A 24 25.13 -30.83 23.06
CA VAL A 24 25.74 -31.45 21.86
C VAL A 24 25.44 -32.96 21.78
N GLY A 25 25.38 -33.64 22.93
CA GLY A 25 24.98 -35.05 23.02
C GLY A 25 23.53 -35.29 22.62
N THR A 26 22.58 -34.45 23.07
CA THR A 26 21.17 -34.56 22.67
C THR A 26 20.89 -34.06 21.25
N TRP A 27 21.73 -33.17 20.69
CA TRP A 27 21.63 -32.74 19.29
C TRP A 27 22.12 -33.85 18.33
N PHE A 28 23.23 -34.53 18.64
CA PHE A 28 23.69 -35.70 17.88
C PHE A 28 22.77 -36.92 18.06
N ASP A 29 22.25 -37.19 19.26
CA ASP A 29 21.37 -38.36 19.50
C ASP A 29 19.95 -38.19 18.93
N ASN A 30 19.42 -36.97 18.85
CA ASN A 30 18.12 -36.73 18.20
C ASN A 30 18.23 -36.66 16.66
N HIS A 31 19.41 -36.39 16.08
CA HIS A 31 19.64 -36.47 14.63
C HIS A 31 20.01 -37.88 14.13
N MET A 32 20.33 -38.81 15.03
CA MET A 32 20.61 -40.22 14.70
C MET A 32 19.41 -41.16 14.93
N LYS A 33 18.28 -40.67 15.47
CA LYS A 33 17.11 -41.49 15.86
C LYS A 33 15.91 -41.44 14.92
N HIS A 34 16.09 -40.95 13.68
CA HIS A 34 15.14 -41.20 12.59
C HIS A 34 15.74 -42.07 11.48
N LYS A 35 16.49 -43.12 11.86
CA LYS A 35 16.76 -44.26 10.96
C LYS A 35 15.58 -45.23 10.81
N ASP A 36 14.45 -44.98 11.47
CA ASP A 36 13.30 -45.91 11.53
C ASP A 36 12.03 -45.39 10.84
N THR A 37 12.19 -44.71 9.70
CA THR A 37 11.23 -44.90 8.61
C THR A 37 12.02 -45.54 7.48
N PRO A 38 11.67 -46.76 7.02
CA PRO A 38 12.31 -47.32 5.86
C PRO A 38 12.16 -46.30 4.74
N LEU A 39 13.29 -45.74 4.30
CA LEU A 39 13.42 -45.21 2.96
C LEU A 39 12.70 -46.23 2.08
N ALA A 40 11.70 -45.78 1.31
CA ALA A 40 11.28 -46.54 0.16
C ALA A 40 12.49 -46.54 -0.78
N ALA A 41 13.45 -47.41 -0.47
CA ALA A 41 14.65 -47.63 -1.23
C ALA A 41 14.16 -47.93 -2.63
N ARG A 42 14.60 -47.13 -3.59
CA ARG A 42 14.47 -47.47 -4.99
C ARG A 42 15.26 -48.78 -5.14
N GLN A 43 14.56 -49.92 -5.10
CA GLN A 43 15.17 -51.21 -5.41
C GLN A 43 15.57 -51.16 -6.89
N LEU A 44 16.81 -50.78 -7.15
CA LEU A 44 17.41 -50.83 -8.47
C LEU A 44 17.77 -52.30 -8.74
N ASN A 45 16.80 -53.08 -9.21
CA ASN A 45 17.02 -54.46 -9.62
C ASN A 45 17.74 -54.48 -10.98
N GLY A 46 19.03 -54.84 -10.96
CA GLY A 46 19.83 -55.27 -12.12
C GLY A 46 19.57 -54.52 -13.43
N SER A 47 20.12 -53.32 -13.57
CA SER A 47 19.98 -52.49 -14.76
C SER A 47 21.22 -52.62 -15.67
N VAL A 48 21.01 -52.54 -16.98
CA VAL A 48 22.08 -52.29 -17.95
C VAL A 48 22.47 -50.82 -17.82
N GLY A 49 23.76 -50.52 -17.60
CA GLY A 49 24.26 -49.14 -17.55
C GLY A 49 24.07 -48.43 -18.90
N GLU A 50 24.05 -47.09 -18.90
CA GLU A 50 24.07 -46.30 -20.13
C GLU A 50 25.38 -46.56 -20.92
N PRO A 51 25.47 -46.22 -22.23
CA PRO A 51 26.67 -46.47 -23.02
C PRO A 51 27.94 -45.87 -22.38
N GLY A 52 28.88 -46.75 -21.96
CA GLY A 52 30.12 -46.36 -21.28
C GLY A 52 30.10 -46.56 -19.76
N GLU A 53 28.94 -46.83 -19.17
CA GLU A 53 28.78 -47.21 -17.77
C GLU A 53 28.85 -48.73 -17.58
N CYS A 54 29.20 -49.16 -16.38
CA CYS A 54 29.19 -50.57 -16.01
C CYS A 54 27.74 -51.07 -15.82
N PRO A 55 27.43 -52.33 -16.16
CA PRO A 55 26.26 -53.01 -15.59
C PRO A 55 26.40 -53.04 -14.07
N TYR A 56 25.30 -52.96 -13.32
CA TYR A 56 25.40 -52.79 -11.86
C TYR A 56 24.34 -53.56 -11.06
N LEU A 57 24.63 -53.74 -9.77
CA LEU A 57 23.73 -54.27 -8.75
C LEU A 57 23.73 -53.37 -7.51
N SER A 58 22.67 -53.44 -6.72
CA SER A 58 22.61 -52.83 -5.39
C SER A 58 22.79 -53.92 -4.32
N VAL A 59 23.65 -53.65 -3.34
CA VAL A 59 23.93 -54.54 -2.21
C VAL A 59 22.68 -54.69 -1.35
N VAL A 60 22.24 -55.91 -1.09
CA VAL A 60 21.18 -56.17 -0.11
C VAL A 60 21.75 -56.75 1.19
N ALA A 61 20.98 -56.71 2.27
CA ALA A 61 21.42 -57.24 3.56
C ALA A 61 21.87 -58.71 3.44
N GLY A 62 23.09 -59.00 3.89
CA GLY A 62 23.70 -60.34 3.83
C GLY A 62 24.53 -60.60 2.57
N ASP A 63 24.62 -59.65 1.64
CA ASP A 63 25.52 -59.78 0.50
C ASP A 63 26.99 -59.69 0.89
N THR A 64 27.81 -60.45 0.17
CA THR A 64 29.28 -60.45 0.23
C THR A 64 29.81 -60.20 -1.18
N CYS A 65 31.07 -59.80 -1.33
CA CYS A 65 31.67 -59.71 -2.66
C CYS A 65 31.60 -61.04 -3.43
N ILE A 66 31.59 -62.19 -2.74
CA ILE A 66 31.44 -63.50 -3.39
C ILE A 66 30.03 -63.64 -3.95
N SER A 67 29.00 -63.39 -3.14
CA SER A 67 27.61 -63.50 -3.61
C SER A 67 27.28 -62.49 -4.70
N LEU A 68 27.85 -61.28 -4.64
CA LEU A 68 27.67 -60.25 -5.66
C LEU A 68 28.43 -60.57 -6.96
N ALA A 69 29.67 -61.05 -6.88
CA ALA A 69 30.43 -61.48 -8.05
C ALA A 69 29.74 -62.63 -8.80
N ASP A 70 29.14 -63.57 -8.07
CA ASP A 70 28.31 -64.64 -8.63
C ASP A 70 27.05 -64.07 -9.31
N LYS A 71 26.32 -63.16 -8.62
CA LYS A 71 25.14 -62.48 -9.17
C LYS A 71 25.46 -61.63 -10.41
N CYS A 72 26.67 -61.10 -10.52
CA CYS A 72 27.17 -60.38 -11.69
C CYS A 72 27.54 -61.28 -12.88
N GLY A 73 27.25 -62.59 -12.82
CA GLY A 73 27.54 -63.54 -13.89
C GLY A 73 28.79 -64.38 -13.64
N ASN A 74 29.05 -64.77 -12.39
CA ASN A 74 30.21 -65.57 -11.95
C ASN A 74 31.56 -64.92 -12.25
N LEU A 75 31.70 -63.64 -11.90
CA LEU A 75 32.99 -62.95 -11.95
C LEU A 75 33.96 -63.54 -10.93
N THR A 76 35.26 -63.54 -11.23
CA THR A 76 36.24 -63.79 -10.17
C THR A 76 36.22 -62.63 -9.18
N ILE A 77 36.58 -62.88 -7.91
CA ILE A 77 36.66 -61.82 -6.91
C ILE A 77 37.65 -60.73 -7.33
N SER A 78 38.72 -61.10 -8.02
CA SER A 78 39.70 -60.16 -8.56
C SER A 78 39.08 -59.24 -9.62
N ASP A 79 38.28 -59.79 -10.55
CA ASP A 79 37.63 -59.00 -11.59
C ASP A 79 36.57 -58.08 -10.99
N PHE A 80 35.73 -58.60 -10.09
CA PHE A 80 34.71 -57.82 -9.38
C PHE A 80 35.33 -56.67 -8.56
N GLN A 81 36.43 -56.93 -7.86
CA GLN A 81 37.19 -55.89 -7.15
C GLN A 81 37.83 -54.89 -8.11
N SER A 82 38.31 -55.33 -9.27
CA SER A 82 38.91 -54.43 -10.27
C SER A 82 37.88 -53.43 -10.84
N TYR A 83 36.62 -53.85 -11.00
CA TYR A 83 35.54 -52.96 -11.47
C TYR A 83 35.05 -51.98 -10.40
N ASN A 84 35.29 -52.27 -9.11
CA ASN A 84 34.84 -51.44 -7.99
C ASN A 84 36.01 -50.82 -7.20
N GLY A 85 37.20 -50.78 -7.81
CA GLY A 85 38.43 -50.32 -7.18
C GLY A 85 38.56 -48.79 -7.07
N ALA A 86 39.68 -48.36 -6.49
CA ALA A 86 40.01 -46.94 -6.31
C ALA A 86 39.90 -46.17 -7.63
N GLY A 87 38.99 -45.19 -7.68
CA GLY A 87 38.76 -44.33 -8.84
C GLY A 87 37.56 -44.70 -9.71
N ASN A 88 36.89 -45.85 -9.48
CA ASN A 88 35.62 -46.17 -10.14
C ASN A 88 34.43 -46.03 -9.18
N SER A 89 34.51 -46.55 -7.95
CA SER A 89 33.41 -46.41 -6.96
C SER A 89 33.57 -45.15 -6.09
N PRO A 90 32.53 -44.31 -5.93
CA PRO A 90 32.57 -43.15 -5.03
C PRO A 90 32.68 -43.54 -3.55
N ASP A 91 32.22 -44.75 -3.19
CA ASP A 91 32.27 -45.30 -1.83
C ASP A 91 33.46 -46.27 -1.63
N TYR A 92 34.50 -46.15 -2.47
CA TYR A 92 35.66 -47.03 -2.35
C TYR A 92 36.36 -46.86 -0.99
N ASN A 93 36.44 -47.96 -0.24
CA ASN A 93 37.30 -48.11 0.92
C ASN A 93 38.44 -49.09 0.56
N ALA A 94 39.65 -48.88 1.10
CA ALA A 94 40.78 -49.82 0.98
C ALA A 94 40.44 -51.26 1.42
N THR A 95 39.33 -51.43 2.15
CA THR A 95 38.72 -52.72 2.52
C THR A 95 37.32 -52.92 1.90
N PHE A 96 37.08 -52.53 0.65
CA PHE A 96 35.77 -52.61 -0.04
C PHE A 96 34.98 -53.91 0.23
N CYS A 97 35.61 -55.09 0.07
CA CYS A 97 34.94 -56.37 0.34
C CYS A 97 34.77 -56.75 1.82
N GLY A 98 35.33 -55.97 2.74
CA GLY A 98 35.21 -56.14 4.18
C GLY A 98 34.15 -55.24 4.83
N ALA A 99 33.57 -54.31 4.08
CA ALA A 99 32.60 -53.34 4.58
C ALA A 99 31.64 -52.89 3.46
N LEU A 100 30.76 -53.80 3.03
CA LEU A 100 29.69 -53.48 2.08
C LEU A 100 28.49 -52.89 2.84
N ASP A 101 28.00 -51.74 2.37
CA ASP A 101 26.83 -51.10 2.94
C ASP A 101 25.56 -51.51 2.19
N VAL A 102 24.46 -51.76 2.92
CA VAL A 102 23.16 -52.05 2.29
C VAL A 102 22.75 -50.85 1.44
N ASN A 103 22.33 -51.13 0.21
CA ASN A 103 22.01 -50.21 -0.89
C ASN A 103 23.21 -49.61 -1.64
N GLN A 104 24.46 -49.90 -1.26
CA GLN A 104 25.64 -49.54 -2.06
C GLN A 104 25.50 -50.10 -3.47
N VAL A 105 25.83 -49.33 -4.50
CA VAL A 105 25.85 -49.84 -5.88
C VAL A 105 27.24 -50.37 -6.22
N VAL A 106 27.28 -51.48 -6.95
CA VAL A 106 28.51 -52.15 -7.38
C VAL A 106 28.44 -52.48 -8.87
N CYS A 107 29.57 -52.29 -9.57
CA CYS A 107 29.75 -52.65 -10.96
C CYS A 107 29.92 -54.17 -11.13
N CYS A 108 29.17 -54.73 -12.08
CA CYS A 108 29.20 -56.11 -12.55
C CYS A 108 30.00 -56.30 -13.86
N GLY A 109 30.75 -55.28 -14.29
CA GLY A 109 31.50 -55.33 -15.52
C GLY A 109 32.40 -54.11 -15.70
N ALA A 110 33.18 -54.12 -16.78
CA ALA A 110 33.96 -52.96 -17.19
C ALA A 110 33.05 -51.77 -17.57
N GLY A 111 33.53 -50.56 -17.31
CA GLY A 111 32.79 -49.31 -17.53
C GLY A 111 32.94 -48.37 -16.34
N ASN A 112 32.54 -47.12 -16.53
CA ASN A 112 32.50 -46.17 -15.43
C ASN A 112 31.34 -46.50 -14.49
N TYR A 113 31.49 -46.19 -13.20
CA TYR A 113 30.38 -46.29 -12.26
C TYR A 113 29.18 -45.46 -12.75
N PRO A 114 27.94 -45.97 -12.62
CA PRO A 114 26.79 -45.32 -13.22
C PRO A 114 26.55 -43.94 -12.62
N ASP A 115 26.27 -42.95 -13.47
CA ASP A 115 25.96 -41.60 -13.05
C ASP A 115 24.49 -41.48 -12.65
N PHE A 116 24.26 -41.67 -11.35
CA PHE A 116 22.93 -41.54 -10.75
C PHE A 116 22.50 -40.09 -10.51
N THR A 117 23.26 -39.08 -10.99
CA THR A 117 22.81 -37.69 -10.86
C THR A 117 21.50 -37.47 -11.65
N PRO A 118 20.52 -36.76 -11.07
CA PRO A 118 19.28 -36.41 -11.74
C PRO A 118 19.51 -35.81 -13.13
N LYS A 119 18.91 -36.41 -14.16
CA LYS A 119 18.92 -35.89 -15.54
C LYS A 119 17.61 -35.15 -15.83
N PRO A 120 17.62 -34.11 -16.70
CA PRO A 120 16.40 -33.45 -17.13
C PRO A 120 15.39 -34.45 -17.72
N ASN A 121 14.11 -34.12 -17.62
CA ASN A 121 13.03 -34.87 -18.28
C ASN A 121 13.19 -34.83 -19.81
N PRO A 122 12.55 -35.75 -20.56
CA PRO A 122 12.64 -35.78 -22.02
C PRO A 122 12.16 -34.52 -22.73
N ASP A 123 11.30 -33.72 -22.10
CA ASP A 123 10.82 -32.43 -22.59
C ASP A 123 11.78 -31.26 -22.29
N GLY A 124 12.91 -31.55 -21.64
CA GLY A 124 13.92 -30.59 -21.22
C GLY A 124 13.63 -29.89 -19.89
N SER A 125 12.54 -30.22 -19.19
CA SER A 125 12.27 -29.70 -17.84
C SER A 125 13.23 -30.32 -16.83
N CYS A 126 13.48 -29.62 -15.72
CA CYS A 126 14.21 -30.23 -14.62
C CYS A 126 13.33 -31.26 -13.88
N ILE A 127 13.97 -32.15 -13.11
CA ILE A 127 13.27 -32.96 -12.10
C ILE A 127 12.82 -32.00 -10.98
N GLU A 128 11.51 -31.85 -10.85
CA GLU A 128 10.87 -30.99 -9.85
C GLU A 128 10.83 -31.68 -8.48
N TRP A 129 11.12 -30.90 -7.43
CA TRP A 129 10.77 -31.22 -6.04
C TRP A 129 9.89 -30.12 -5.45
N THR A 130 8.78 -30.50 -4.83
CA THR A 130 7.99 -29.59 -4.00
C THR A 130 8.47 -29.70 -2.56
N VAL A 131 9.04 -28.60 -2.06
CA VAL A 131 9.57 -28.49 -0.70
C VAL A 131 8.46 -28.75 0.32
N LYS A 132 8.73 -29.61 1.30
CA LYS A 132 7.86 -29.92 2.44
C LYS A 132 8.36 -29.21 3.69
N ALA A 133 7.52 -29.19 4.72
CA ALA A 133 7.92 -28.67 6.03
C ALA A 133 9.13 -29.44 6.58
N ASN A 134 10.15 -28.70 7.02
CA ASN A 134 11.43 -29.20 7.54
C ASN A 134 12.35 -29.91 6.53
N ASP A 135 12.05 -29.85 5.23
CA ASP A 135 13.00 -30.33 4.22
C ASP A 135 14.32 -29.55 4.30
N THR A 136 15.44 -30.26 4.15
CA THR A 136 16.76 -29.67 3.89
C THR A 136 17.27 -30.13 2.53
N CYS A 137 18.09 -29.32 1.86
CA CYS A 137 18.74 -29.76 0.62
C CYS A 137 19.62 -31.00 0.83
N THR A 138 20.13 -31.23 2.04
CA THR A 138 20.92 -32.43 2.35
C THR A 138 20.05 -33.68 2.25
N ASP A 139 18.87 -33.68 2.89
CA ASP A 139 17.97 -34.83 2.89
C ASP A 139 17.42 -35.11 1.48
N VAL A 140 17.06 -34.04 0.77
CA VAL A 140 16.61 -34.14 -0.63
C VAL A 140 17.75 -34.61 -1.54
N GLY A 141 18.97 -34.14 -1.30
CA GLY A 141 20.17 -34.54 -2.03
C GLY A 141 20.46 -36.03 -1.90
N ILE A 142 20.40 -36.55 -0.66
CA ILE A 142 20.55 -37.99 -0.39
C ILE A 142 19.46 -38.80 -1.11
N LEU A 143 18.20 -38.33 -1.05
CA LEU A 143 17.06 -39.03 -1.66
C LEU A 143 17.17 -39.13 -3.19
N TYR A 144 17.77 -38.12 -3.84
CA TYR A 144 17.86 -38.04 -5.30
C TYR A 144 19.27 -38.24 -5.84
N ASN A 145 20.22 -38.69 -5.00
CA ASN A 145 21.62 -38.90 -5.37
C ASN A 145 22.23 -37.65 -6.05
N THR A 146 22.13 -36.50 -5.37
CA THR A 146 22.72 -35.23 -5.78
C THR A 146 23.30 -34.50 -4.56
N THR A 147 24.16 -33.51 -4.78
CA THR A 147 24.78 -32.74 -3.68
C THR A 147 24.05 -31.42 -3.44
N VAL A 148 24.25 -30.84 -2.26
CA VAL A 148 23.71 -29.50 -1.94
C VAL A 148 24.22 -28.47 -2.95
N GLU A 149 25.50 -28.51 -3.33
CA GLU A 149 26.09 -27.61 -4.32
C GLU A 149 25.47 -27.81 -5.70
N ALA A 150 25.14 -29.04 -6.07
CA ALA A 150 24.46 -29.33 -7.33
C ALA A 150 23.02 -28.78 -7.32
N ILE A 151 22.28 -28.95 -6.23
CA ILE A 151 20.94 -28.36 -6.06
C ILE A 151 21.03 -26.83 -6.13
N GLU A 152 21.98 -26.20 -5.44
CA GLU A 152 22.15 -24.75 -5.51
C GLU A 152 22.45 -24.29 -6.94
N ARG A 153 23.36 -24.99 -7.63
CA ARG A 153 23.78 -24.63 -8.99
C ARG A 153 22.62 -24.66 -9.99
N VAL A 154 21.77 -25.70 -9.94
CA VAL A 154 20.68 -25.85 -10.93
C VAL A 154 19.55 -24.85 -10.69
N ASN A 155 19.40 -24.32 -9.47
CA ASN A 155 18.36 -23.35 -9.13
C ASN A 155 18.83 -21.89 -9.19
N ALA A 156 20.12 -21.61 -8.96
CA ALA A 156 20.67 -20.27 -8.95
C ALA A 156 20.36 -19.52 -10.25
N ASN A 157 19.93 -18.25 -10.12
CA ASN A 157 19.49 -17.37 -11.20
C ASN A 157 18.32 -17.87 -12.08
N LYS A 158 17.70 -19.02 -11.76
CA LYS A 158 16.70 -19.67 -12.63
C LYS A 158 15.36 -19.88 -11.93
N THR A 159 15.36 -20.57 -10.79
CA THR A 159 14.14 -21.06 -10.14
C THR A 159 13.46 -19.98 -9.33
N TRP A 160 12.17 -19.75 -9.57
CA TRP A 160 11.40 -18.72 -8.86
C TRP A 160 11.40 -18.91 -7.34
N GLY A 161 11.70 -17.83 -6.63
CA GLY A 161 11.73 -17.75 -5.18
C GLY A 161 12.92 -18.45 -4.52
N PHE A 162 13.83 -19.08 -5.26
CA PHE A 162 14.86 -19.93 -4.65
C PHE A 162 15.89 -19.10 -3.90
N GLY A 163 15.73 -19.00 -2.58
CA GLY A 163 16.60 -18.20 -1.70
C GLY A 163 17.95 -18.85 -1.39
N GLY A 164 18.12 -20.14 -1.72
CA GLY A 164 19.27 -20.95 -1.34
C GLY A 164 18.87 -22.12 -0.44
N CYS A 165 19.79 -23.07 -0.25
CA CYS A 165 19.48 -24.31 0.45
C CYS A 165 19.19 -24.15 1.96
N TYR A 166 19.56 -23.01 2.54
CA TYR A 166 19.23 -22.65 3.92
C TYR A 166 17.86 -21.97 4.08
N PHE A 167 17.20 -21.61 2.97
CA PHE A 167 15.98 -20.77 2.97
C PHE A 167 14.84 -21.41 2.18
N LEU A 168 14.74 -22.75 2.21
CA LEU A 168 13.65 -23.48 1.56
C LEU A 168 12.30 -23.10 2.18
N ILE A 169 11.30 -22.82 1.33
CA ILE A 169 9.95 -22.44 1.75
C ILE A 169 9.00 -23.62 1.45
N PRO A 170 8.21 -24.11 2.42
CA PRO A 170 7.22 -25.15 2.17
C PRO A 170 6.27 -24.78 1.02
N GLY A 171 6.01 -25.74 0.11
CA GLY A 171 5.21 -25.54 -1.09
C GLY A 171 5.98 -24.96 -2.28
N GLN A 172 7.20 -24.45 -2.08
CA GLN A 172 8.06 -24.00 -3.17
C GLN A 172 8.47 -25.17 -4.06
N LYS A 173 8.51 -24.92 -5.37
CA LYS A 173 9.01 -25.89 -6.36
C LYS A 173 10.47 -25.56 -6.71
N ILE A 174 11.34 -26.55 -6.65
CA ILE A 174 12.77 -26.45 -6.98
C ILE A 174 13.20 -27.51 -7.99
N CYS A 175 14.34 -27.29 -8.64
CA CYS A 175 14.97 -28.25 -9.53
C CYS A 175 15.98 -29.12 -8.78
N LEU A 176 16.03 -30.41 -9.12
CA LEU A 176 17.06 -31.34 -8.66
C LEU A 176 18.05 -31.74 -9.76
N SER A 177 17.75 -31.38 -11.02
CA SER A 177 18.59 -31.57 -12.21
C SER A 177 18.73 -30.26 -12.98
N GLU A 178 19.60 -30.22 -13.98
CA GLU A 178 19.52 -29.20 -15.03
C GLU A 178 18.17 -29.30 -15.77
N GLY A 179 17.80 -28.24 -16.49
CA GLY A 179 16.57 -28.15 -17.28
C GLY A 179 15.76 -26.88 -17.00
N THR A 180 14.61 -26.77 -17.65
CA THR A 180 13.66 -25.67 -17.43
C THR A 180 13.02 -25.80 -16.05
N PRO A 181 13.07 -24.77 -15.19
CA PRO A 181 12.43 -24.79 -13.89
C PRO A 181 10.91 -24.84 -13.97
N PRO A 182 10.26 -25.42 -12.96
CA PRO A 182 8.81 -25.48 -12.89
C PRO A 182 8.21 -24.07 -12.68
N PHE A 183 7.03 -23.86 -13.24
CA PHE A 183 6.24 -22.67 -12.95
C PHE A 183 5.90 -22.64 -11.44
N PRO A 184 6.01 -21.48 -10.75
CA PRO A 184 5.87 -21.45 -9.31
C PRO A 184 4.46 -21.83 -8.86
N ALA A 185 4.36 -22.43 -7.67
CA ALA A 185 3.08 -22.76 -7.08
C ALA A 185 2.30 -21.46 -6.73
N PRO A 186 0.96 -21.47 -6.86
CA PRO A 186 0.13 -20.38 -6.39
C PRO A 186 0.36 -20.08 -4.91
N VAL A 187 0.18 -18.81 -4.53
CA VAL A 187 0.23 -18.36 -3.13
C VAL A 187 -1.14 -17.82 -2.76
N ASP A 188 -1.69 -18.34 -1.67
CA ASP A 188 -2.97 -17.85 -1.13
C ASP A 188 -2.81 -16.38 -0.82
N ASN A 189 -3.69 -15.51 -1.36
CA ASN A 189 -3.68 -14.03 -1.27
C ASN A 189 -2.78 -13.26 -2.26
N ALA A 190 -2.14 -13.92 -3.21
CA ALA A 190 -1.36 -13.24 -4.25
C ALA A 190 -2.21 -12.21 -5.02
N GLN A 191 -1.71 -10.98 -5.08
CA GLN A 191 -2.29 -9.85 -5.81
C GLN A 191 -1.56 -9.54 -7.11
N CYS A 192 -0.32 -10.03 -7.27
CA CYS A 192 0.52 -9.79 -8.43
C CYS A 192 1.52 -10.92 -8.70
N GLY A 193 2.14 -10.91 -9.88
CA GLY A 193 3.18 -11.86 -10.24
C GLY A 193 2.64 -13.23 -10.69
N PRO A 194 3.54 -14.22 -10.86
CA PRO A 194 3.21 -15.51 -11.45
C PRO A 194 2.44 -16.45 -10.51
N GLN A 195 2.32 -16.08 -9.23
CA GLN A 195 1.76 -16.93 -8.17
C GLN A 195 0.28 -16.64 -7.87
N ILE A 196 -0.40 -15.82 -8.67
CA ILE A 196 -1.86 -15.70 -8.58
C ILE A 196 -2.51 -17.02 -9.00
N ASP A 197 -3.49 -17.46 -8.24
CA ASP A 197 -4.26 -18.68 -8.56
C ASP A 197 -4.91 -18.58 -9.94
N GLY A 198 -4.84 -19.66 -10.71
CA GLY A 198 -5.31 -19.72 -12.10
C GLY A 198 -4.39 -19.07 -13.14
N THR A 199 -3.22 -18.52 -12.78
CA THR A 199 -2.24 -18.01 -13.77
C THR A 199 -1.77 -19.14 -14.70
N ALA A 200 -1.91 -18.93 -16.01
CA ALA A 200 -1.49 -19.92 -17.00
C ALA A 200 0.03 -20.12 -16.99
N ALA A 201 0.48 -21.37 -16.82
CA ALA A 201 1.89 -21.72 -16.81
C ALA A 201 2.55 -21.42 -18.17
N THR A 202 3.75 -20.83 -18.13
CA THR A 202 4.56 -20.48 -19.31
C THR A 202 6.03 -20.80 -19.07
N THR A 203 6.75 -21.19 -20.13
CA THR A 203 8.19 -21.48 -20.07
C THR A 203 9.08 -20.22 -20.19
N ASN A 204 8.50 -19.05 -20.43
CA ASN A 204 9.24 -17.78 -20.53
C ASN A 204 9.57 -17.20 -19.13
N ILE A 205 10.60 -17.74 -18.48
CA ILE A 205 11.00 -17.41 -17.11
C ILE A 205 11.28 -15.90 -16.93
N THR A 206 11.86 -15.24 -17.93
CA THR A 206 12.19 -13.80 -17.83
C THR A 206 10.97 -12.91 -17.80
N GLY A 207 9.82 -13.39 -18.30
CA GLY A 207 8.55 -12.65 -18.28
C GLY A 207 7.65 -12.95 -17.07
N TRP A 208 8.02 -13.87 -16.18
CA TRP A 208 7.15 -14.28 -15.07
C TRP A 208 6.85 -13.13 -14.10
N ALA A 209 7.82 -12.24 -13.87
CA ALA A 209 7.64 -11.11 -12.96
C ALA A 209 6.58 -10.09 -13.44
N ASP A 210 6.34 -10.03 -14.75
CA ASP A 210 5.39 -9.09 -15.37
C ASP A 210 3.98 -9.69 -15.49
N LEU A 211 3.79 -10.95 -15.11
CA LEU A 211 2.47 -11.57 -15.05
C LEU A 211 1.64 -10.91 -13.94
N ASN A 212 0.37 -10.64 -14.23
CA ASN A 212 -0.58 -10.04 -13.30
C ASN A 212 -0.01 -8.79 -12.59
N PRO A 213 0.19 -7.67 -13.31
CA PRO A 213 0.74 -6.47 -12.70
C PRO A 213 -0.19 -5.90 -11.64
N CYS A 214 0.38 -5.27 -10.61
CA CYS A 214 -0.40 -4.52 -9.64
C CYS A 214 -1.22 -3.40 -10.33
N PRO A 215 -2.43 -3.07 -9.83
CA PRO A 215 -3.18 -1.91 -10.28
C PRO A 215 -2.32 -0.65 -10.29
N ASN A 216 -2.47 0.16 -11.35
CA ASN A 216 -1.70 1.38 -11.60
C ASN A 216 -0.18 1.19 -11.59
N LYS A 217 0.29 -0.01 -11.94
CA LYS A 217 1.72 -0.35 -11.86
C LYS A 217 2.27 0.08 -10.49
N ALA A 218 1.66 -0.39 -9.40
CA ALA A 218 2.34 -0.37 -8.11
C ALA A 218 3.46 -1.41 -8.08
N CYS A 219 4.33 -1.37 -7.08
CA CYS A 219 5.40 -2.36 -6.95
C CYS A 219 4.83 -3.69 -6.47
N CYS A 220 5.31 -4.79 -7.06
CA CYS A 220 5.02 -6.13 -6.60
C CYS A 220 6.22 -6.67 -5.82
N ASN A 221 6.01 -7.17 -4.60
CA ASN A 221 7.08 -7.78 -3.80
C ASN A 221 7.12 -9.31 -3.95
N LYS A 222 8.14 -9.97 -3.36
CA LYS A 222 8.30 -11.43 -3.43
C LYS A 222 7.13 -12.23 -2.85
N TRP A 223 6.32 -11.61 -1.99
CA TRP A 223 5.14 -12.21 -1.38
C TRP A 223 3.89 -12.05 -2.25
N ALA A 224 4.06 -11.62 -3.51
CA ALA A 224 2.98 -11.35 -4.44
C ALA A 224 2.00 -10.28 -3.93
N GLN A 225 2.49 -9.30 -3.15
CA GLN A 225 1.68 -8.20 -2.62
C GLN A 225 2.00 -6.89 -3.33
N CYS A 226 0.98 -6.05 -3.50
CA CYS A 226 1.07 -4.75 -4.14
C CYS A 226 1.23 -3.62 -3.12
N GLY A 227 2.12 -2.68 -3.41
CA GLY A 227 2.29 -1.48 -2.60
C GLY A 227 3.27 -0.47 -3.18
N ILE A 228 3.44 0.65 -2.49
CA ILE A 228 4.21 1.81 -2.97
C ILE A 228 5.35 2.23 -2.02
N THR A 229 5.50 1.54 -0.90
CA THR A 229 6.53 1.85 0.11
C THR A 229 7.80 1.03 -0.12
N GLY A 230 8.83 1.29 0.69
CA GLY A 230 10.09 0.55 0.64
C GLY A 230 9.93 -0.97 0.82
N ASP A 231 8.90 -1.41 1.54
CA ASP A 231 8.57 -2.83 1.73
C ASP A 231 8.14 -3.53 0.44
N PHE A 232 7.81 -2.77 -0.60
CA PHE A 232 7.35 -3.29 -1.88
C PHE A 232 8.27 -2.95 -3.03
N CYS A 233 8.89 -1.77 -2.99
CA CYS A 233 9.55 -1.19 -4.16
C CYS A 233 11.07 -1.36 -4.20
N ILE A 234 11.73 -1.77 -3.11
CA ILE A 234 13.19 -1.90 -3.09
C ILE A 234 13.60 -3.20 -3.78
N PRO A 235 14.38 -3.16 -4.88
CA PRO A 235 14.85 -4.36 -5.56
C PRO A 235 15.96 -5.02 -4.74
N GLU A 236 15.69 -6.20 -4.22
CA GLU A 236 16.67 -7.02 -3.49
C GLU A 236 16.48 -8.47 -3.91
N ARG A 237 17.58 -9.17 -4.20
CA ARG A 237 17.58 -10.59 -4.56
C ARG A 237 18.39 -11.40 -3.56
N ALA A 238 18.03 -12.66 -3.37
CA ALA A 238 18.85 -13.56 -2.58
C ALA A 238 20.25 -13.73 -3.21
N TYR A 239 21.21 -14.27 -2.45
CA TYR A 239 22.59 -14.48 -2.94
C TYR A 239 22.65 -15.44 -4.15
N THR A 240 21.62 -16.28 -4.33
CA THR A 240 21.44 -17.17 -5.48
C THR A 240 21.11 -16.41 -6.77
N GLY A 241 20.71 -15.14 -6.69
CA GLY A 241 20.28 -14.30 -7.82
C GLY A 241 18.94 -14.71 -8.46
N ALA A 242 18.26 -15.71 -7.90
CA ALA A 242 17.01 -16.25 -8.41
C ALA A 242 15.89 -15.18 -8.51
N PRO A 243 15.05 -15.22 -9.56
CA PRO A 243 13.89 -14.33 -9.67
C PRO A 243 12.89 -14.63 -8.55
N GLY A 244 12.07 -13.65 -8.14
CA GLY A 244 11.09 -13.86 -7.07
C GLY A 244 11.67 -14.11 -5.67
N SER A 245 12.99 -13.99 -5.49
CA SER A 245 13.68 -14.22 -4.21
C SER A 245 14.11 -12.90 -3.56
N ALA A 246 14.37 -12.92 -2.26
CA ALA A 246 15.02 -11.80 -1.55
C ALA A 246 15.85 -12.32 -0.36
N PRO A 247 16.80 -11.52 0.15
CA PRO A 247 17.54 -11.87 1.37
C PRO A 247 16.63 -12.08 2.59
N PRO A 248 17.11 -12.77 3.64
CA PRO A 248 16.39 -12.90 4.89
C PRO A 248 16.00 -11.56 5.50
N GLY A 249 14.76 -11.44 5.98
CA GLY A 249 14.22 -10.20 6.53
C GLY A 249 13.90 -9.10 5.51
N LYS A 250 14.12 -9.36 4.21
CA LYS A 250 13.78 -8.43 3.12
C LYS A 250 12.61 -8.94 2.30
N ASN A 251 11.85 -8.00 1.74
CA ASN A 251 10.68 -8.31 0.94
C ASN A 251 10.97 -8.39 -0.56
N GLY A 252 11.99 -7.68 -1.06
CA GLY A 252 12.44 -7.73 -2.45
C GLY A 252 11.36 -7.43 -3.49
N CYS A 253 11.53 -6.34 -4.23
CA CYS A 253 10.67 -6.04 -5.36
C CYS A 253 10.94 -6.98 -6.54
N ILE A 254 9.87 -7.52 -7.13
CA ILE A 254 9.94 -8.43 -8.28
C ILE A 254 9.58 -7.72 -9.60
N SER A 255 8.66 -6.76 -9.59
CA SER A 255 8.28 -5.99 -10.78
C SER A 255 7.87 -4.57 -10.44
N ASN A 256 8.07 -3.69 -11.44
CA ASN A 256 7.86 -2.24 -11.33
C ASN A 256 8.54 -1.63 -10.10
N CYS A 257 9.83 -1.91 -9.92
CA CYS A 257 10.59 -1.50 -8.74
C CYS A 257 11.03 -0.03 -8.78
N GLY A 258 11.55 0.46 -7.66
CA GLY A 258 12.00 1.84 -7.49
C GLY A 258 10.89 2.76 -6.95
N MET A 259 11.30 3.88 -6.36
CA MET A 259 10.41 4.90 -5.75
C MET A 259 10.71 6.29 -6.31
N GLU A 260 11.41 6.36 -7.45
CA GLU A 260 11.74 7.62 -8.10
C GLU A 260 10.49 8.22 -8.75
N ILE A 261 10.37 9.54 -8.71
CA ILE A 261 9.37 10.28 -9.47
C ILE A 261 9.83 10.35 -10.92
N ILE A 262 8.97 9.96 -11.87
CA ILE A 262 9.27 10.06 -13.30
C ILE A 262 8.81 11.42 -13.81
N SER A 263 9.76 12.36 -13.91
CA SER A 263 9.51 13.68 -14.48
C SER A 263 9.30 13.62 -16.00
N SER A 264 8.36 14.41 -16.49
CA SER A 264 8.17 14.65 -17.92
C SER A 264 9.43 15.29 -18.51
N PRO A 265 9.82 14.95 -19.75
CA PRO A 265 11.02 15.51 -20.36
C PRO A 265 10.92 17.03 -20.56
N GLU A 266 9.72 17.53 -20.87
CA GLU A 266 9.45 18.94 -21.09
C GLU A 266 8.59 19.53 -19.96
N PRO A 267 8.89 20.78 -19.52
CA PRO A 267 8.03 21.49 -18.58
C PRO A 267 6.64 21.77 -19.17
N PRO A 268 5.61 21.99 -18.34
CA PRO A 268 4.31 22.42 -18.85
C PRO A 268 4.43 23.80 -19.52
N ALA A 269 3.59 24.04 -20.54
CA ALA A 269 3.57 25.32 -21.24
C ALA A 269 3.21 26.49 -20.31
N VAL A 270 2.37 26.23 -19.32
CA VAL A 270 2.02 27.16 -18.23
C VAL A 270 2.06 26.34 -16.94
N PHE A 271 2.77 26.85 -15.94
CA PHE A 271 2.69 26.29 -14.59
C PHE A 271 1.41 26.79 -13.94
N GLU A 272 0.39 25.93 -13.87
CA GLU A 272 -0.92 26.30 -13.34
C GLU A 272 -0.84 26.57 -11.83
N LYS A 273 -1.53 27.62 -11.39
CA LYS A 273 -1.83 27.85 -9.99
C LYS A 273 -3.34 27.83 -9.85
N ILE A 274 -3.85 26.67 -9.44
CA ILE A 274 -5.27 26.40 -9.28
C ILE A 274 -5.67 26.70 -7.84
N GLY A 275 -6.85 27.25 -7.63
CA GLY A 275 -7.45 27.29 -6.31
C GLY A 275 -8.85 26.69 -6.35
N TYR A 276 -9.16 25.85 -5.36
CA TYR A 276 -10.55 25.50 -5.06
C TYR A 276 -11.20 26.62 -4.25
N PHE A 277 -12.34 27.11 -4.75
CA PHE A 277 -13.18 28.09 -4.09
C PHE A 277 -14.35 27.35 -3.43
N GLU A 278 -14.38 27.28 -2.10
CA GLU A 278 -15.47 26.64 -1.36
C GLU A 278 -16.73 27.51 -1.39
N THR A 279 -17.77 27.07 -2.09
CA THR A 279 -19.04 27.79 -2.24
C THR A 279 -19.76 28.05 -0.93
N TRP A 280 -19.58 27.17 0.05
CA TRP A 280 -20.14 27.28 1.40
C TRP A 280 -19.29 28.14 2.36
N ASN A 281 -18.20 28.79 1.90
CA ASN A 281 -17.33 29.58 2.79
C ASN A 281 -18.10 30.68 3.55
N GLN A 282 -19.20 31.18 2.97
CA GLN A 282 -20.08 32.20 3.56
C GLN A 282 -20.92 31.68 4.75
N GLU A 283 -20.96 30.37 4.99
CA GLU A 283 -21.66 29.77 6.13
C GLU A 283 -20.85 29.79 7.41
N ARG A 284 -19.54 30.06 7.30
CA ARG A 284 -18.65 30.21 8.44
C ARG A 284 -18.98 31.50 9.18
N PRO A 285 -18.58 31.65 10.46
CA PRO A 285 -18.73 32.93 11.16
C PRO A 285 -17.72 34.01 10.67
N GLY A 286 -16.81 33.67 9.77
CA GLY A 286 -15.79 34.55 9.18
C GLY A 286 -14.96 33.77 8.15
N LEU A 287 -13.86 34.35 7.65
CA LEU A 287 -13.11 33.81 6.48
C LEU A 287 -13.95 33.79 5.20
N HIS A 288 -14.77 34.82 5.03
CA HIS A 288 -15.57 34.97 3.82
C HIS A 288 -14.70 35.42 2.67
N MET A 289 -14.89 34.77 1.53
CA MET A 289 -14.30 35.13 0.26
C MET A 289 -15.39 35.16 -0.80
N TRP A 290 -15.52 36.29 -1.49
CA TRP A 290 -16.37 36.42 -2.68
C TRP A 290 -15.55 36.22 -3.95
N PRO A 291 -16.17 35.85 -5.09
CA PRO A 291 -15.44 35.71 -6.34
C PRO A 291 -14.66 36.96 -6.74
N ARG A 292 -15.20 38.17 -6.47
CA ARG A 292 -14.50 39.44 -6.71
C ARG A 292 -13.20 39.62 -5.91
N ASP A 293 -13.03 38.88 -4.81
CA ASP A 293 -11.86 38.97 -3.94
C ASP A 293 -10.71 38.10 -4.45
N ILE A 294 -10.98 37.15 -5.34
CA ILE A 294 -9.97 36.31 -5.99
C ILE A 294 -8.96 37.22 -6.71
N ASN A 295 -7.66 36.97 -6.48
CA ASN A 295 -6.53 37.74 -7.02
C ASN A 295 -6.48 39.24 -6.61
N SER A 296 -7.36 39.71 -5.71
CA SER A 296 -7.48 41.14 -5.35
C SER A 296 -6.39 41.66 -4.41
N ASN A 297 -5.81 40.81 -3.57
CA ASN A 297 -4.89 41.20 -2.50
C ASN A 297 -3.40 41.05 -2.86
N GLY A 298 -3.09 40.54 -4.06
CA GLY A 298 -1.72 40.36 -4.54
C GLY A 298 -0.93 39.19 -3.93
N SER A 299 -1.38 38.59 -2.82
CA SER A 299 -0.66 37.51 -2.13
C SER A 299 -0.74 36.17 -2.84
N TYR A 300 -1.88 35.87 -3.48
CA TYR A 300 -2.10 34.65 -4.26
C TYR A 300 -2.71 35.04 -5.61
N GLN A 301 -2.04 34.65 -6.69
CA GLN A 301 -2.47 34.89 -8.07
C GLN A 301 -2.77 33.55 -8.73
N TYR A 302 -4.05 33.22 -8.84
CA TYR A 302 -4.53 32.00 -9.46
C TYR A 302 -4.69 32.18 -10.97
N THR A 303 -4.20 31.22 -11.75
CA THR A 303 -4.42 31.15 -13.20
C THR A 303 -5.78 30.54 -13.53
N THR A 304 -6.24 29.64 -12.66
CA THR A 304 -7.45 28.83 -12.82
C THR A 304 -8.16 28.70 -11.48
N VAL A 305 -9.48 28.76 -11.47
CA VAL A 305 -10.30 28.59 -10.26
C VAL A 305 -11.32 27.48 -10.48
N HIS A 306 -11.31 26.53 -9.56
CA HIS A 306 -12.29 25.45 -9.46
C HIS A 306 -13.40 25.88 -8.49
N TYR A 307 -14.63 26.06 -8.99
CA TYR A 307 -15.80 26.41 -8.19
C TYR A 307 -16.35 25.14 -7.52
N ALA A 308 -16.04 24.95 -6.23
CA ALA A 308 -16.31 23.72 -5.48
C ALA A 308 -17.41 23.92 -4.41
N PHE A 309 -18.51 23.18 -4.41
CA PHE A 309 -18.95 22.22 -5.41
C PHE A 309 -20.28 22.67 -6.00
N MET A 310 -20.44 22.40 -7.29
CA MET A 310 -21.71 22.58 -7.98
C MET A 310 -22.62 21.38 -7.69
N ASN A 311 -23.90 21.64 -7.46
CA ASN A 311 -24.83 20.58 -7.09
C ASN A 311 -25.35 19.82 -8.30
N ILE A 312 -25.49 18.50 -8.14
CA ILE A 312 -26.19 17.60 -9.06
C ILE A 312 -27.47 17.15 -8.36
N ILE A 313 -28.61 17.45 -8.97
CA ILE A 313 -29.93 17.10 -8.45
C ILE A 313 -30.54 15.95 -9.26
N GLU A 314 -31.80 15.61 -8.97
CA GLU A 314 -32.53 14.51 -9.60
C GLU A 314 -32.42 14.54 -11.14
N GLY A 315 -32.17 13.37 -11.73
CA GLY A 315 -32.03 13.23 -13.17
C GLY A 315 -30.71 13.76 -13.74
N TYR A 316 -29.71 14.03 -12.89
CA TYR A 316 -28.41 14.61 -13.25
C TYR A 316 -28.49 16.05 -13.77
N GLU A 317 -29.51 16.81 -13.37
CA GLU A 317 -29.58 18.24 -13.62
C GLU A 317 -28.62 18.98 -12.70
N ILE A 318 -28.09 20.12 -13.16
CA ILE A 318 -27.07 20.88 -12.44
C ILE A 318 -27.69 22.15 -11.86
N SER A 319 -27.43 22.41 -10.58
CA SER A 319 -28.01 23.52 -9.84
C SER A 319 -26.96 24.32 -9.08
N ALA A 320 -27.00 25.64 -9.23
CA ALA A 320 -26.20 26.56 -8.42
C ALA A 320 -26.84 26.86 -7.05
N ALA A 321 -28.07 26.41 -6.82
CA ALA A 321 -28.74 26.60 -5.54
C ALA A 321 -27.99 25.91 -4.40
N PRO A 322 -27.91 26.51 -3.19
CA PRO A 322 -28.51 27.79 -2.79
C PRO A 322 -27.59 29.02 -2.99
N TYR A 323 -26.53 28.89 -3.78
CA TYR A 323 -25.48 29.91 -3.94
C TYR A 323 -25.56 30.65 -5.29
N GLU A 324 -26.76 30.90 -5.82
CA GLU A 324 -26.95 31.50 -7.15
C GLU A 324 -26.30 32.89 -7.29
N ASP A 325 -26.38 33.72 -6.24
CA ASP A 325 -25.76 35.06 -6.25
C ASP A 325 -24.23 34.96 -6.33
N ASN A 326 -23.64 34.01 -5.59
CA ASN A 326 -22.20 33.73 -5.64
C ASN A 326 -21.79 33.20 -7.03
N TRP A 327 -22.58 32.29 -7.59
CA TRP A 327 -22.36 31.74 -8.92
C TRP A 327 -22.42 32.83 -10.00
N ASN A 328 -23.43 33.69 -9.95
CA ASN A 328 -23.57 34.81 -10.89
C ASN A 328 -22.39 35.78 -10.79
N GLU A 329 -21.86 36.03 -9.60
CA GLU A 329 -20.66 36.84 -9.43
C GLU A 329 -19.41 36.14 -9.99
N PHE A 330 -19.25 34.84 -9.76
CA PHE A 330 -18.17 34.04 -10.32
C PHE A 330 -18.16 34.09 -11.85
N LEU A 331 -19.32 33.95 -12.49
CA LEU A 331 -19.45 34.05 -13.95
C LEU A 331 -19.01 35.42 -14.49
N ASN A 332 -19.27 36.49 -13.75
CA ASN A 332 -18.92 37.86 -14.14
C ASN A 332 -17.49 38.27 -13.77
N THR A 333 -16.81 37.48 -12.93
CA THR A 333 -15.43 37.75 -12.54
C THR A 333 -14.47 37.35 -13.65
N THR A 334 -13.42 38.16 -13.85
CA THR A 334 -12.39 37.98 -14.88
C THR A 334 -11.01 37.95 -14.25
N GLY A 335 -10.03 37.35 -14.93
CA GLY A 335 -8.63 37.31 -14.48
C GLY A 335 -8.11 35.92 -14.17
N PHE A 336 -8.94 34.89 -14.34
CA PHE A 336 -8.61 33.47 -14.21
C PHE A 336 -9.54 32.64 -15.10
N LYS A 337 -9.13 31.41 -15.43
CA LYS A 337 -10.01 30.40 -16.05
C LYS A 337 -11.04 29.89 -15.04
N LYS A 338 -12.27 29.69 -15.48
CA LYS A 338 -13.41 29.28 -14.65
C LYS A 338 -13.77 27.82 -14.89
N ILE A 339 -13.52 26.98 -13.90
CA ILE A 339 -13.82 25.55 -13.94
C ILE A 339 -14.93 25.26 -12.95
N VAL A 340 -15.95 24.50 -13.36
CA VAL A 340 -16.96 23.96 -12.43
C VAL A 340 -16.49 22.62 -11.89
N THR A 341 -16.54 22.42 -10.57
CA THR A 341 -16.23 21.12 -9.96
C THR A 341 -17.47 20.45 -9.41
N PHE A 342 -17.62 19.16 -9.69
CA PHE A 342 -18.65 18.30 -9.12
C PHE A 342 -18.05 17.28 -8.16
N GLY A 343 -18.66 17.08 -7.00
CA GLY A 343 -18.28 16.04 -6.06
C GLY A 343 -17.84 16.55 -4.70
N GLY A 344 -16.66 16.12 -4.27
CA GLY A 344 -16.12 16.28 -2.93
C GLY A 344 -16.54 15.16 -1.98
N TRP A 345 -15.87 15.12 -0.82
CA TRP A 345 -16.08 14.12 0.22
C TRP A 345 -17.56 13.96 0.63
N ALA A 346 -18.24 15.03 1.03
CA ALA A 346 -19.63 14.96 1.49
C ALA A 346 -20.57 14.42 0.40
N PHE A 347 -20.48 14.98 -0.82
CA PHE A 347 -21.30 14.53 -1.94
C PHE A 347 -21.05 13.06 -2.28
N SER A 348 -19.79 12.61 -2.22
CA SER A 348 -19.41 11.24 -2.59
C SER A 348 -19.74 10.20 -1.51
N THR A 349 -19.90 10.63 -0.25
CA THR A 349 -19.97 9.72 0.90
C THR A 349 -21.25 9.81 1.74
N GLU A 350 -22.10 10.81 1.53
CA GLU A 350 -23.36 10.95 2.27
C GLU A 350 -24.51 10.13 1.68
N ASN A 351 -25.40 9.63 2.54
CA ASN A 351 -26.51 8.72 2.20
C ASN A 351 -27.42 9.20 1.05
N PHE A 352 -27.55 10.50 0.84
CA PHE A 352 -28.44 11.05 -0.18
C PHE A 352 -27.79 11.21 -1.55
N THR A 353 -26.46 11.23 -1.62
CA THR A 353 -25.72 11.62 -2.84
C THR A 353 -24.67 10.60 -3.28
N TYR A 354 -24.25 9.67 -2.41
CA TYR A 354 -23.17 8.70 -2.71
C TYR A 354 -23.42 7.85 -3.98
N ASN A 355 -24.68 7.62 -4.35
CA ASN A 355 -25.04 6.87 -5.56
C ASN A 355 -24.96 7.70 -6.84
N VAL A 356 -24.94 9.04 -6.78
CA VAL A 356 -25.07 9.88 -7.98
C VAL A 356 -23.94 9.61 -8.98
N PHE A 357 -22.68 9.59 -8.53
CA PHE A 357 -21.57 9.19 -9.40
C PHE A 357 -21.62 7.70 -9.74
N ARG A 358 -21.88 6.84 -8.76
CA ARG A 358 -21.89 5.37 -8.95
C ARG A 358 -22.83 4.94 -10.06
N ASP A 359 -24.04 5.50 -10.08
CA ASP A 359 -25.06 5.22 -11.08
C ASP A 359 -24.82 6.05 -12.35
N GLY A 360 -24.47 7.33 -12.19
CA GLY A 360 -24.29 8.27 -13.29
C GLY A 360 -23.19 7.89 -14.27
N VAL A 361 -22.16 7.14 -13.85
CA VAL A 361 -21.11 6.67 -14.77
C VAL A 361 -21.43 5.34 -15.45
N THR A 362 -22.50 4.65 -15.08
CA THR A 362 -22.86 3.35 -15.68
C THR A 362 -23.27 3.49 -17.15
N THR A 363 -23.34 2.37 -17.87
CA THR A 363 -23.79 2.38 -19.28
C THR A 363 -25.21 2.94 -19.44
N ALA A 364 -26.06 2.79 -18.41
CA ALA A 364 -27.44 3.27 -18.44
C ALA A 364 -27.50 4.81 -18.48
N ASP A 365 -26.68 5.49 -17.67
CA ASP A 365 -26.85 6.91 -17.38
C ASP A 365 -25.71 7.82 -17.86
N ARG A 366 -24.52 7.27 -18.16
CA ARG A 366 -23.32 8.06 -18.53
C ARG A 366 -23.53 9.04 -19.66
N GLN A 367 -24.35 8.67 -20.64
CA GLN A 367 -24.63 9.54 -21.78
C GLN A 367 -25.44 10.77 -21.36
N LYS A 368 -26.47 10.57 -20.54
CA LYS A 368 -27.34 11.65 -20.05
C LYS A 368 -26.56 12.56 -19.11
N PHE A 369 -25.84 11.99 -18.16
CA PHE A 369 -25.05 12.75 -17.21
C PHE A 369 -23.98 13.61 -17.92
N ALA A 370 -23.22 13.02 -18.85
CA ALA A 370 -22.19 13.75 -19.59
C ALA A 370 -22.77 14.89 -20.46
N GLN A 371 -23.96 14.68 -21.06
CA GLN A 371 -24.66 15.72 -21.82
C GLN A 371 -25.10 16.89 -20.95
N ASN A 372 -25.62 16.62 -19.75
CA ASN A 372 -26.03 17.67 -18.82
C ASN A 372 -24.83 18.49 -18.34
N VAL A 373 -23.72 17.82 -17.99
CA VAL A 373 -22.44 18.49 -17.66
C VAL A 373 -21.96 19.37 -18.81
N ALA A 374 -21.85 18.82 -20.02
CA ALA A 374 -21.34 19.57 -21.16
C ALA A 374 -22.24 20.76 -21.50
N ARG A 375 -23.56 20.59 -21.46
CA ARG A 375 -24.53 21.69 -21.64
C ARG A 375 -24.30 22.79 -20.61
N PHE A 376 -24.18 22.44 -19.33
CA PHE A 376 -23.95 23.41 -18.27
C PHE A 376 -22.65 24.20 -18.48
N VAL A 377 -21.55 23.52 -18.83
CA VAL A 377 -20.25 24.16 -19.12
C VAL A 377 -20.37 25.15 -20.28
N ILE A 378 -21.01 24.74 -21.38
CA ILE A 378 -21.16 25.55 -22.60
C ILE A 378 -22.09 26.75 -22.35
N ASP A 379 -23.26 26.52 -21.76
CA ASP A 379 -24.29 27.55 -21.55
C ASP A 379 -23.80 28.65 -20.59
N ASN A 380 -22.99 28.28 -19.60
CA ASN A 380 -22.39 29.22 -18.64
C ASN A 380 -21.04 29.78 -19.09
N LYS A 381 -20.54 29.42 -20.29
CA LYS A 381 -19.28 29.91 -20.85
C LYS A 381 -18.08 29.68 -19.91
N LEU A 382 -18.02 28.49 -19.34
CA LEU A 382 -16.90 28.06 -18.49
C LEU A 382 -15.72 27.61 -19.35
N ASP A 383 -14.54 27.57 -18.76
CA ASP A 383 -13.31 27.12 -19.42
C ASP A 383 -13.11 25.60 -19.31
N GLY A 384 -13.91 24.90 -18.50
CA GLY A 384 -13.82 23.46 -18.35
C GLY A 384 -14.62 22.90 -17.18
N VAL A 385 -14.39 21.63 -16.89
CA VAL A 385 -15.01 20.87 -15.80
C VAL A 385 -13.99 20.03 -15.07
N ASP A 386 -14.22 19.87 -13.77
CA ASP A 386 -13.47 19.02 -12.89
C ASP A 386 -14.42 18.09 -12.10
N PHE A 387 -13.94 16.89 -11.80
CA PHE A 387 -14.74 15.90 -11.08
C PHE A 387 -13.95 15.35 -9.90
N ASP A 388 -14.49 15.53 -8.70
CA ASP A 388 -13.91 15.11 -7.44
C ASP A 388 -14.75 13.98 -6.82
N TRP A 389 -14.67 12.79 -7.42
CA TRP A 389 -15.40 11.62 -6.91
C TRP A 389 -14.55 10.83 -5.92
N GLU A 390 -15.02 10.76 -4.66
CA GLU A 390 -14.32 10.13 -3.54
C GLU A 390 -15.03 8.87 -2.98
N TYR A 391 -14.66 7.63 -3.35
CA TYR A 391 -13.80 7.24 -4.47
C TYR A 391 -14.43 6.08 -5.26
N PRO A 392 -14.26 6.02 -6.59
CA PRO A 392 -14.67 4.87 -7.39
C PRO A 392 -14.01 3.59 -6.88
N GLY A 393 -14.82 2.55 -6.65
CA GLY A 393 -14.34 1.24 -6.19
C GLY A 393 -13.89 1.18 -4.74
N ALA A 394 -14.10 2.23 -3.93
CA ALA A 394 -13.82 2.20 -2.49
C ALA A 394 -14.70 1.17 -1.74
N PRO A 395 -14.11 0.18 -1.05
CA PRO A 395 -14.87 -0.90 -0.42
C PRO A 395 -15.32 -0.58 1.02
N ASP A 396 -14.77 0.45 1.65
CA ASP A 396 -14.67 0.55 3.11
C ASP A 396 -15.07 1.92 3.68
N ILE A 397 -15.74 2.77 2.89
CA ILE A 397 -16.26 4.06 3.38
C ILE A 397 -17.39 3.81 4.41
N PRO A 398 -17.24 4.26 5.67
CA PRO A 398 -18.27 4.06 6.69
C PRO A 398 -19.60 4.73 6.34
N GLY A 399 -20.71 4.08 6.68
CA GLY A 399 -22.06 4.64 6.52
C GLY A 399 -22.72 4.34 5.18
N ILE A 400 -21.97 3.91 4.16
CA ILE A 400 -22.50 3.57 2.83
C ILE A 400 -22.06 2.17 2.38
N PRO A 401 -22.77 1.53 1.44
CA PRO A 401 -22.36 0.24 0.89
C PRO A 401 -21.01 0.32 0.14
N PRO A 402 -20.25 -0.79 0.07
CA PRO A 402 -19.06 -0.89 -0.78
C PRO A 402 -19.36 -0.47 -2.23
N ALA A 403 -18.47 0.30 -2.85
CA ALA A 403 -18.58 0.64 -4.26
C ALA A 403 -18.24 -0.58 -5.14
N SER A 404 -18.71 -0.56 -6.39
CA SER A 404 -18.39 -1.62 -7.35
C SER A 404 -16.92 -1.50 -7.79
N PRO A 405 -16.16 -2.60 -7.87
CA PRO A 405 -14.81 -2.58 -8.45
C PRO A 405 -14.78 -2.00 -9.88
N GLU A 406 -15.90 -2.11 -10.61
CA GLU A 406 -16.01 -1.68 -12.01
C GLU A 406 -16.21 -0.18 -12.17
N ASN A 407 -16.50 0.52 -11.07
CA ASN A 407 -16.76 1.96 -11.07
C ASN A 407 -15.63 2.77 -11.71
N GLY A 408 -14.37 2.38 -11.54
CA GLY A 408 -13.24 3.04 -12.19
C GLY A 408 -13.26 2.97 -13.71
N ARG A 409 -13.63 1.80 -14.25
CA ARG A 409 -13.75 1.58 -15.69
C ARG A 409 -14.95 2.31 -16.27
N ASP A 410 -16.07 2.27 -15.57
CA ASP A 410 -17.26 3.03 -15.94
C ASP A 410 -17.00 4.54 -15.92
N TYR A 411 -16.23 5.01 -14.94
CA TYR A 411 -15.83 6.41 -14.86
C TYR A 411 -14.97 6.85 -16.04
N LEU A 412 -13.98 6.04 -16.44
CA LEU A 412 -13.17 6.30 -17.63
C LEU A 412 -14.04 6.43 -18.88
N GLU A 413 -15.03 5.55 -19.07
CA GLU A 413 -15.94 5.61 -20.22
C GLU A 413 -16.83 6.86 -20.18
N PHE A 414 -17.31 7.26 -18.99
CA PHE A 414 -17.98 8.54 -18.81
C PHE A 414 -17.08 9.73 -19.21
N LEU A 415 -15.83 9.76 -18.74
CA LEU A 415 -14.88 10.84 -19.03
C LEU A 415 -14.56 10.93 -20.55
N LYS A 416 -14.51 9.80 -21.26
CA LYS A 416 -14.37 9.80 -22.72
C LYS A 416 -15.53 10.50 -23.42
N ILE A 417 -16.77 10.32 -22.94
CA ILE A 417 -17.94 11.01 -23.47
C ILE A 417 -17.87 12.51 -23.16
N VAL A 418 -17.53 12.88 -21.91
CA VAL A 418 -17.36 14.29 -21.51
C VAL A 418 -16.32 14.96 -22.41
N ARG A 419 -15.17 14.32 -22.63
CA ARG A 419 -14.12 14.83 -23.53
C ARG A 419 -14.61 15.04 -24.96
N GLN A 420 -15.40 14.11 -25.50
CA GLN A 420 -15.96 14.26 -26.85
C GLN A 420 -16.92 15.44 -26.95
N LEU A 421 -17.72 15.69 -25.90
CA LEU A 421 -18.68 16.79 -25.85
C LEU A 421 -18.01 18.14 -25.53
N LEU A 422 -16.86 18.12 -24.84
CA LEU A 422 -16.04 19.27 -24.47
C LEU A 422 -14.63 19.12 -25.07
N PRO A 423 -14.47 19.22 -26.40
CA PRO A 423 -13.15 19.24 -27.01
C PRO A 423 -12.37 20.51 -26.64
N ALA A 424 -11.07 20.56 -26.95
CA ALA A 424 -10.29 21.78 -26.78
C ALA A 424 -11.03 23.00 -27.41
N PRO A 425 -11.08 24.15 -26.72
CA PRO A 425 -10.20 24.54 -25.61
C PRO A 425 -10.70 24.20 -24.19
N TYR A 426 -11.83 23.49 -24.02
CA TYR A 426 -12.34 23.16 -22.69
C TYR A 426 -11.41 22.20 -21.93
N THR A 427 -11.11 22.49 -20.67
CA THR A 427 -10.37 21.54 -19.83
C THR A 427 -11.30 20.50 -19.20
N VAL A 428 -10.80 19.26 -19.06
CA VAL A 428 -11.44 18.21 -18.24
C VAL A 428 -10.39 17.65 -17.30
N SER A 429 -10.66 17.72 -16.01
CA SER A 429 -9.80 17.18 -14.96
C SER A 429 -10.58 16.32 -13.98
N VAL A 430 -9.85 15.60 -13.15
CA VAL A 430 -10.39 14.88 -12.00
C VAL A 430 -9.47 15.05 -10.80
N ALA A 431 -10.02 15.01 -9.60
CA ALA A 431 -9.23 14.82 -8.39
C ALA A 431 -8.89 13.33 -8.21
N ILE A 432 -7.66 13.05 -7.78
CA ILE A 432 -7.16 11.70 -7.50
C ILE A 432 -6.54 11.65 -6.10
N PRO A 433 -6.76 10.56 -5.33
CA PRO A 433 -6.21 10.43 -3.99
C PRO A 433 -4.70 10.14 -4.01
N ALA A 434 -3.97 10.61 -3.00
CA ALA A 434 -2.58 10.21 -2.77
C ALA A 434 -2.45 8.76 -2.27
N SER A 435 -3.47 8.26 -1.57
CA SER A 435 -3.50 6.89 -1.05
C SER A 435 -3.63 5.85 -2.15
N TYR A 436 -2.70 4.90 -2.22
CA TYR A 436 -2.78 3.75 -3.14
C TYR A 436 -4.05 2.93 -2.93
N TRP A 437 -4.52 2.82 -1.68
CA TRP A 437 -5.71 2.04 -1.33
C TRP A 437 -6.95 2.49 -2.10
N TYR A 438 -7.11 3.80 -2.31
CA TYR A 438 -8.20 4.37 -3.09
C TYR A 438 -7.81 4.58 -4.56
N LEU A 439 -6.56 4.97 -4.84
CA LEU A 439 -6.12 5.24 -6.21
C LEU A 439 -6.18 4.00 -7.10
N LYS A 440 -6.00 2.78 -6.54
CA LYS A 440 -6.08 1.52 -7.30
C LYS A 440 -7.43 1.32 -8.02
N GLY A 441 -8.49 2.01 -7.58
CA GLY A 441 -9.80 2.03 -8.25
C GLY A 441 -9.85 2.88 -9.52
N PHE A 442 -8.83 3.71 -9.80
CA PHE A 442 -8.77 4.59 -10.96
C PHE A 442 -7.82 4.04 -12.02
N PRO A 443 -8.24 3.79 -13.27
CA PRO A 443 -7.34 3.43 -14.37
C PRO A 443 -6.58 4.65 -14.91
N ILE A 444 -5.69 5.24 -14.10
CA ILE A 444 -5.11 6.57 -14.37
C ILE A 444 -4.23 6.64 -15.63
N GLU A 445 -3.56 5.55 -16.01
CA GLU A 445 -2.81 5.50 -17.28
C GLU A 445 -3.73 5.75 -18.48
N GLU A 446 -4.94 5.18 -18.46
CA GLU A 446 -5.91 5.30 -19.53
C GLU A 446 -6.74 6.58 -19.43
N MET A 447 -6.86 7.16 -18.24
CA MET A 447 -7.46 8.48 -18.04
C MET A 447 -6.54 9.62 -18.50
N ALA A 448 -5.23 9.49 -18.36
CA ALA A 448 -4.24 10.51 -18.73
C ALA A 448 -4.37 11.06 -20.17
N PRO A 449 -4.66 10.27 -21.22
CA PRO A 449 -4.90 10.81 -22.56
C PRO A 449 -6.27 11.50 -22.74
N VAL A 450 -7.24 11.26 -21.84
CA VAL A 450 -8.60 11.84 -21.90
C VAL A 450 -8.69 13.17 -21.16
N LEU A 451 -7.86 13.35 -20.13
CA LEU A 451 -7.83 14.52 -19.26
C LEU A 451 -6.74 15.52 -19.66
N ASP A 452 -6.97 16.80 -19.38
CA ASP A 452 -5.91 17.81 -19.50
C ASP A 452 -4.93 17.69 -18.34
N TYR A 453 -5.45 17.50 -17.13
CA TYR A 453 -4.67 17.28 -15.92
C TYR A 453 -5.45 16.51 -14.86
N MET A 454 -4.74 16.01 -13.85
CA MET A 454 -5.27 15.37 -12.65
C MET A 454 -4.81 16.15 -11.42
N VAL A 455 -5.75 16.44 -10.52
CA VAL A 455 -5.48 17.10 -9.24
C VAL A 455 -5.12 16.04 -8.20
N ALA A 456 -3.85 15.94 -7.83
CA ALA A 456 -3.39 14.99 -6.82
C ALA A 456 -3.62 15.57 -5.42
N MET A 457 -4.49 14.94 -4.63
CA MET A 457 -4.80 15.32 -3.25
C MET A 457 -3.69 14.85 -2.30
N THR A 458 -2.52 15.51 -2.38
CA THR A 458 -1.32 15.24 -1.58
C THR A 458 -1.37 15.91 -0.20
N TYR A 459 -2.53 15.77 0.44
CA TYR A 459 -2.87 16.21 1.79
C TYR A 459 -3.85 15.21 2.40
N ASP A 460 -4.20 15.37 3.66
CA ASP A 460 -5.03 14.40 4.39
C ASP A 460 -4.46 12.99 4.40
N LEU A 461 -3.13 12.90 4.43
CA LEU A 461 -2.42 11.62 4.56
C LEU A 461 -2.69 10.96 5.92
N HIS A 462 -2.94 11.80 6.93
CA HIS A 462 -3.24 11.38 8.30
C HIS A 462 -4.28 12.30 8.93
N GLY A 463 -5.12 11.73 9.79
CA GLY A 463 -6.21 12.44 10.46
C GLY A 463 -6.84 11.60 11.56
N GLN A 464 -7.91 12.13 12.18
CA GLN A 464 -8.61 11.46 13.30
C GLN A 464 -9.13 10.06 12.91
N TRP A 465 -9.44 9.86 11.63
CA TRP A 465 -9.92 8.58 11.08
C TRP A 465 -8.90 7.44 11.18
N ASP A 466 -7.62 7.72 11.46
CA ASP A 466 -6.61 6.69 11.65
C ASP A 466 -6.79 5.93 12.98
N TYR A 467 -7.51 6.51 13.95
CA TYR A 467 -7.61 5.99 15.31
C TYR A 467 -8.11 4.55 15.34
N GLY A 468 -7.35 3.65 15.96
CA GLY A 468 -7.68 2.23 16.07
C GLY A 468 -7.35 1.39 14.83
N ASN A 469 -6.86 2.00 13.74
CA ASN A 469 -6.43 1.27 12.55
C ASN A 469 -4.95 0.88 12.66
N ASN A 470 -4.65 -0.41 12.72
CA ASN A 470 -3.28 -0.94 12.79
C ASN A 470 -2.53 -0.90 11.45
N TYR A 471 -3.20 -0.53 10.36
CA TYR A 471 -2.64 -0.45 9.00
C TYR A 471 -2.51 0.98 8.49
N SER A 472 -3.02 1.98 9.21
CA SER A 472 -2.94 3.39 8.77
C SER A 472 -1.54 3.98 8.91
N GLN A 473 -0.78 3.52 9.92
CA GLN A 473 0.47 4.16 10.33
C GLN A 473 1.56 3.14 10.64
N PRO A 474 2.66 3.09 9.87
CA PRO A 474 3.80 2.21 10.15
C PRO A 474 4.35 2.43 11.56
N GLY A 475 4.53 1.34 12.30
CA GLY A 475 5.05 1.37 13.67
C GLY A 475 4.05 1.89 14.72
N CYS A 476 2.79 2.14 14.36
CA CYS A 476 1.74 2.57 15.28
C CYS A 476 0.54 1.60 15.28
N PRO A 477 0.61 0.48 16.05
CA PRO A 477 -0.43 -0.55 16.02
C PRO A 477 -1.82 -0.09 16.42
N THR A 478 -1.92 1.05 17.11
CA THR A 478 -3.18 1.65 17.58
C THR A 478 -3.68 2.77 16.67
N GLY A 479 -2.95 3.13 15.61
CA GLY A 479 -3.35 4.17 14.64
C GLY A 479 -3.50 5.58 15.24
N ASP A 480 -3.04 5.80 16.47
CA ASP A 480 -3.26 7.01 17.26
C ASP A 480 -1.98 7.84 17.40
N CYS A 481 -0.98 7.66 16.53
CA CYS A 481 0.27 8.42 16.59
C CYS A 481 0.15 9.76 15.85
N LEU A 482 0.85 10.78 16.34
CA LEU A 482 0.87 12.12 15.74
C LEU A 482 1.63 12.07 14.40
N ARG A 483 0.89 11.92 13.30
CA ARG A 483 1.45 11.92 11.95
C ARG A 483 0.97 13.14 11.17
N SER A 484 1.84 13.64 10.30
CA SER A 484 1.55 14.84 9.53
C SER A 484 0.68 14.54 8.33
N HIS A 485 -0.42 15.28 8.18
CA HIS A 485 -1.29 15.12 7.02
C HIS A 485 -0.67 15.61 5.70
N VAL A 486 0.49 16.27 5.77
CA VAL A 486 1.26 16.78 4.64
C VAL A 486 2.68 16.19 4.60
N ASN A 487 2.88 14.98 5.13
CA ASN A 487 4.18 14.29 5.16
C ASN A 487 4.86 14.24 3.78
N GLN A 488 6.12 14.70 3.70
CA GLN A 488 6.89 14.78 2.46
C GLN A 488 7.24 13.41 1.87
N THR A 489 7.60 12.43 2.71
CA THR A 489 7.99 11.08 2.23
C THR A 489 6.80 10.37 1.59
N GLU A 490 5.63 10.44 2.22
CA GLU A 490 4.40 9.84 1.69
C GLU A 490 3.90 10.58 0.45
N THR A 491 4.07 11.90 0.42
CA THR A 491 3.82 12.72 -0.78
C THR A 491 4.69 12.25 -1.96
N GLU A 492 5.99 12.05 -1.75
CA GLU A 492 6.91 11.55 -2.77
C GLU A 492 6.52 10.15 -3.27
N GLN A 493 6.12 9.26 -2.35
CA GLN A 493 5.62 7.93 -2.70
C GLN A 493 4.36 7.99 -3.57
N ALA A 494 3.41 8.87 -3.22
CA ALA A 494 2.19 9.07 -4.00
C ALA A 494 2.49 9.59 -5.42
N LEU A 495 3.35 10.60 -5.54
CA LEU A 495 3.74 11.15 -6.84
C LEU A 495 4.57 10.17 -7.67
N SER A 496 5.45 9.39 -7.04
CA SER A 496 6.19 8.31 -7.70
C SER A 496 5.24 7.26 -8.25
N MET A 497 4.27 6.81 -7.46
CA MET A 497 3.22 5.89 -7.92
C MET A 497 2.46 6.45 -9.13
N ILE A 498 1.96 7.67 -9.05
CA ILE A 498 1.16 8.30 -10.13
C ILE A 498 1.99 8.38 -11.43
N THR A 499 3.23 8.84 -11.34
CA THR A 499 4.09 8.99 -12.53
C THR A 499 4.55 7.63 -13.10
N LYS A 500 4.86 6.66 -12.24
CA LYS A 500 5.19 5.28 -12.65
C LYS A 500 4.02 4.52 -13.28
N ALA A 501 2.79 4.83 -12.88
CA ALA A 501 1.59 4.30 -13.54
C ALA A 501 1.55 4.66 -15.04
N GLY A 502 2.20 5.77 -15.42
CA GLY A 502 2.26 6.26 -16.80
C GLY A 502 1.63 7.64 -16.98
N VAL A 503 1.23 8.32 -15.89
CA VAL A 503 0.73 9.69 -15.96
C VAL A 503 1.92 10.65 -16.14
N PRO A 504 2.00 11.46 -17.21
CA PRO A 504 3.05 12.46 -17.35
C PRO A 504 2.99 13.46 -16.18
N SER A 505 4.13 13.74 -15.54
CA SER A 505 4.17 14.71 -14.42
C SER A 505 3.59 16.08 -14.80
N ASN A 506 3.75 16.53 -16.05
CA ASN A 506 3.20 17.80 -16.52
C ASN A 506 1.67 17.81 -16.68
N LYS A 507 1.00 16.67 -16.46
CA LYS A 507 -0.45 16.53 -16.29
C LYS A 507 -0.87 16.33 -14.84
N VAL A 508 0.04 16.32 -13.88
CA VAL A 508 -0.28 16.20 -12.46
C VAL A 508 -0.20 17.59 -11.82
N ILE A 509 -1.28 18.02 -11.17
CA ILE A 509 -1.33 19.24 -10.38
C ILE A 509 -1.18 18.86 -8.92
N PHE A 510 -0.14 19.39 -8.28
CA PHE A 510 0.25 19.06 -6.91
C PHE A 510 -0.65 19.76 -5.88
N GLY A 511 -1.32 18.99 -5.02
CA GLY A 511 -2.21 19.52 -3.98
C GLY A 511 -1.47 20.11 -2.78
N GLN A 512 -1.85 21.33 -2.40
CA GLN A 512 -1.39 22.01 -1.19
C GLN A 512 -2.58 22.34 -0.29
N ALA A 513 -2.51 21.87 0.95
CA ALA A 513 -3.49 22.20 1.97
C ALA A 513 -3.23 23.61 2.53
N LEU A 514 -4.25 24.47 2.50
CA LEU A 514 -4.27 25.76 3.18
C LEU A 514 -4.97 25.67 4.56
N TYR A 515 -4.87 24.49 5.18
CA TYR A 515 -5.34 24.15 6.52
C TYR A 515 -4.38 23.12 7.14
N GLY A 516 -4.53 22.91 8.44
CA GLY A 516 -3.87 21.84 9.17
C GLY A 516 -4.86 20.81 9.72
N ARG A 517 -4.38 19.57 9.88
CA ARG A 517 -5.05 18.54 10.69
C ARG A 517 -4.52 18.60 12.11
N SER A 518 -5.43 18.75 13.07
CA SER A 518 -5.12 18.94 14.48
C SER A 518 -5.49 17.72 15.33
N PHE A 519 -4.79 17.59 16.45
CA PHE A 519 -4.95 16.50 17.39
C PHE A 519 -4.81 17.04 18.82
N ARG A 520 -5.60 16.50 19.74
CA ARG A 520 -5.33 16.65 21.16
C ARG A 520 -4.43 15.51 21.62
N MET A 521 -3.24 15.86 22.06
CA MET A 521 -2.23 14.93 22.56
C MET A 521 -2.71 14.25 23.86
N THR A 522 -2.37 12.98 24.04
CA THR A 522 -2.67 12.26 25.30
C THR A 522 -1.76 12.68 26.44
N THR A 523 -0.56 13.18 26.11
CA THR A 523 0.50 13.54 27.06
C THR A 523 0.99 14.95 26.75
N PRO A 524 0.81 15.92 27.67
CA PRO A 524 1.36 17.27 27.49
C PRO A 524 2.86 17.26 27.17
N GLY A 525 3.28 18.04 26.18
CA GLY A 525 4.68 18.15 25.76
C GLY A 525 5.24 16.96 24.95
N CYS A 526 4.45 15.93 24.66
CA CYS A 526 4.85 14.84 23.75
C CYS A 526 4.33 15.13 22.33
N TYR A 527 5.15 15.75 21.48
CA TYR A 527 4.74 16.23 20.15
C TYR A 527 5.44 15.55 18.95
N THR A 528 6.27 14.53 19.20
CA THR A 528 7.00 13.82 18.14
C THR A 528 6.11 12.79 17.44
N SER A 529 6.58 12.23 16.32
CA SER A 529 5.80 11.26 15.52
C SER A 529 5.50 9.92 16.20
N GLN A 530 6.08 9.69 17.39
CA GLN A 530 5.83 8.52 18.24
C GLN A 530 4.85 8.82 19.39
N CYS A 531 4.48 10.08 19.58
CA CYS A 531 3.52 10.50 20.57
C CYS A 531 2.09 10.27 20.06
N LYS A 532 1.13 10.27 20.99
CA LYS A 532 -0.24 9.81 20.74
C LYS A 532 -1.29 10.91 20.88
N TYR A 533 -2.42 10.74 20.21
CA TYR A 533 -3.60 11.59 20.30
C TYR A 533 -4.83 10.87 20.85
N THR A 534 -5.81 11.65 21.31
CA THR A 534 -7.08 11.18 21.88
C THR A 534 -8.10 10.76 20.82
N GLY A 535 -8.92 9.73 21.09
CA GLY A 535 -9.94 9.25 20.17
C GLY A 535 -10.93 8.28 20.83
N PRO A 536 -11.93 7.75 20.08
CA PRO A 536 -12.07 7.84 18.62
C PRO A 536 -12.53 9.20 18.10
N GLU A 537 -13.34 9.94 18.87
CA GLU A 537 -13.73 11.31 18.51
C GLU A 537 -12.57 12.28 18.75
N SER A 538 -12.44 13.29 17.89
CA SER A 538 -11.34 14.25 18.01
C SER A 538 -11.48 15.08 19.29
N GLY A 539 -10.49 14.97 20.17
CA GLY A 539 -10.37 15.84 21.34
C GLY A 539 -9.81 17.22 21.01
N ALA A 540 -9.35 17.47 19.78
CA ALA A 540 -8.70 18.72 19.40
C ALA A 540 -9.64 19.92 19.54
N ALA A 541 -9.10 21.05 19.97
CA ALA A 541 -9.83 22.31 19.99
C ALA A 541 -10.28 22.69 18.58
N LYS A 542 -11.51 23.19 18.48
CA LYS A 542 -12.07 23.69 17.22
C LYS A 542 -11.43 25.03 16.85
N GLY A 543 -11.19 25.24 15.55
CA GLY A 543 -10.95 26.59 15.04
C GLY A 543 -12.16 27.50 15.28
N VAL A 544 -11.91 28.81 15.47
CA VAL A 544 -12.93 29.83 15.70
C VAL A 544 -13.85 30.02 14.48
N TYR A 545 -13.30 29.90 13.28
CA TYR A 545 -13.99 30.04 12.00
C TYR A 545 -14.33 28.68 11.37
N THR A 546 -13.39 27.74 11.37
CA THR A 546 -13.63 26.40 10.78
C THR A 546 -14.59 25.56 11.60
N GLY A 547 -14.71 25.81 12.91
CA GLY A 547 -15.76 25.23 13.77
C GLY A 547 -15.71 23.70 13.95
N THR A 548 -14.64 23.06 13.48
CA THR A 548 -14.51 21.61 13.36
C THR A 548 -13.32 21.12 14.16
N SER A 549 -13.49 20.07 14.96
CA SER A 549 -12.38 19.47 15.70
C SER A 549 -11.50 18.67 14.76
N GLY A 550 -10.18 18.81 14.88
CA GLY A 550 -9.22 18.13 14.02
C GLY A 550 -8.94 18.82 12.68
N TYR A 551 -9.49 20.01 12.46
CA TYR A 551 -9.34 20.78 11.23
C TYR A 551 -9.29 22.28 11.55
N ILE A 552 -8.22 22.97 11.12
CA ILE A 552 -8.02 24.38 11.40
C ILE A 552 -7.37 25.07 10.21
N SER A 553 -7.85 26.25 9.82
CA SER A 553 -7.37 26.92 8.62
C SER A 553 -5.96 27.50 8.82
N ASN A 554 -5.20 27.69 7.74
CA ASN A 554 -3.89 28.36 7.82
C ASN A 554 -4.01 29.79 8.37
N TYR A 555 -5.11 30.48 8.08
CA TYR A 555 -5.38 31.78 8.69
C TYR A 555 -5.50 31.68 10.21
N GLU A 556 -6.27 30.72 10.71
CA GLU A 556 -6.46 30.50 12.15
C GLU A 556 -5.16 30.11 12.85
N ILE A 557 -4.37 29.24 12.24
CA ILE A 557 -3.06 28.84 12.76
C ILE A 557 -2.15 30.06 12.93
N ARG A 558 -2.07 30.95 11.92
CA ARG A 558 -1.34 32.21 12.02
C ARG A 558 -1.87 33.14 13.11
N GLN A 559 -3.18 33.14 13.37
CA GLN A 559 -3.76 33.88 14.50
C GLN A 559 -3.35 33.30 15.85
N ILE A 560 -3.28 31.97 16.00
CA ILE A 560 -2.78 31.32 17.21
C ILE A 560 -1.34 31.73 17.48
N ILE A 561 -0.46 31.68 16.47
CA ILE A 561 0.95 32.09 16.55
C ILE A 561 1.06 33.56 16.99
N ALA A 562 0.32 34.45 16.32
CA ALA A 562 0.35 35.89 16.61
C ALA A 562 -0.16 36.23 18.02
N ASN A 563 -1.25 35.60 18.47
CA ASN A 563 -1.85 35.86 19.77
C ASN A 563 -1.08 35.20 20.92
N GLY A 564 -0.49 34.01 20.70
CA GLY A 564 0.40 33.37 21.67
C GLY A 564 1.67 34.18 21.92
N THR A 565 2.26 34.75 20.86
CA THR A 565 3.42 35.66 20.97
C THR A 565 3.10 36.89 21.83
N ARG A 566 1.88 37.44 21.68
CA ARG A 566 1.42 38.58 22.49
C ARG A 566 1.22 38.20 23.97
N ALA A 567 0.73 37.00 24.26
CA ALA A 567 0.58 36.51 25.63
C ALA A 567 1.94 36.27 26.31
N GLY A 568 2.91 35.68 25.59
CA GLY A 568 4.29 35.48 26.08
C GLY A 568 5.03 36.78 26.39
N ALA A 569 4.75 37.87 25.65
CA ALA A 569 5.30 39.20 25.93
C ALA A 569 4.69 39.88 27.18
N LEU A 570 3.65 39.30 27.79
CA LEU A 570 2.93 39.84 28.95
C LEU A 570 3.13 39.02 30.24
N GLU A 571 4.11 38.11 30.28
CA GLU A 571 4.42 37.32 31.49
C GLU A 571 4.63 38.23 32.72
N GLY A 572 3.71 38.13 33.70
CA GLY A 572 3.74 38.89 34.95
C GLY A 572 2.39 39.44 35.45
N ARG A 573 1.28 39.29 34.72
CA ARG A 573 -0.08 39.61 35.23
C ARG A 573 -1.00 38.40 35.18
N GLN A 574 -1.70 38.14 36.29
CA GLN A 574 -2.89 37.28 36.31
C GLN A 574 -3.94 37.88 35.37
N ILE A 575 -4.35 37.12 34.35
CA ILE A 575 -5.43 37.50 33.44
C ILE A 575 -6.49 36.39 33.49
N GLY A 576 -7.73 36.81 33.82
CA GLY A 576 -8.91 35.97 33.78
C GLY A 576 -9.28 35.58 32.35
N GLU A 577 -9.88 34.41 32.24
CA GLU A 577 -10.31 33.73 31.02
C GLU A 577 -11.02 34.67 30.02
N THR A 578 -10.28 35.10 28.99
CA THR A 578 -10.86 35.53 27.71
C THR A 578 -10.64 34.43 26.68
N PRO A 579 -11.62 34.13 25.78
CA PRO A 579 -11.56 33.01 24.82
C PRO A 579 -10.42 33.05 23.78
N SER A 580 -9.50 34.01 23.87
CA SER A 580 -8.52 34.36 22.83
C SER A 580 -7.07 34.34 23.30
N THR A 581 -6.79 33.78 24.48
CA THR A 581 -5.42 33.69 24.99
C THR A 581 -4.89 32.27 24.80
N TYR A 582 -3.85 32.15 23.96
CA TYR A 582 -3.11 30.90 23.73
C TYR A 582 -1.79 30.96 24.50
N TYR A 583 -1.40 29.85 25.12
CA TYR A 583 -0.17 29.76 25.91
C TYR A 583 0.75 28.69 25.35
N ASN A 584 2.04 28.79 25.64
CA ASN A 584 3.07 27.81 25.26
C ASN A 584 3.03 27.48 23.76
N VAL A 585 2.83 28.49 22.92
CA VAL A 585 2.78 28.34 21.46
C VAL A 585 4.20 28.12 20.93
N GLN A 586 4.44 26.96 20.32
CA GLN A 586 5.74 26.52 19.85
C GLN A 586 5.64 25.94 18.44
N GLU A 587 6.47 26.46 17.54
CA GLU A 587 6.59 25.99 16.16
C GLU A 587 7.78 25.04 16.04
N TYR A 588 7.55 23.90 15.39
CA TYR A 588 8.54 22.86 15.15
C TYR A 588 8.60 22.54 13.67
N TYR A 589 9.79 22.14 13.22
CA TYR A 589 9.99 21.56 11.89
C TYR A 589 10.78 20.26 12.04
N SER A 590 10.33 19.24 11.32
CA SER A 590 11.09 17.99 11.15
C SER A 590 10.91 17.46 9.73
N PRO A 591 11.91 16.75 9.16
CA PRO A 591 11.77 16.18 7.82
C PRO A 591 10.59 15.20 7.68
N ASP A 592 10.23 14.48 8.75
CA ASP A 592 9.14 13.51 8.75
C ASP A 592 7.76 14.14 8.97
N MET A 593 7.64 15.16 9.82
CA MET A 593 6.35 15.78 10.13
C MET A 593 6.08 17.11 9.39
N GLY A 594 7.07 17.70 8.73
CA GLY A 594 6.95 19.06 8.19
C GLY A 594 6.78 20.10 9.31
N ASN A 595 5.96 21.12 9.07
CA ASN A 595 5.64 22.13 10.08
C ASN A 595 4.59 21.62 11.06
N VAL A 596 4.90 21.77 12.34
CA VAL A 596 4.01 21.43 13.46
C VAL A 596 3.90 22.64 14.38
N LEU A 597 2.68 22.94 14.82
CA LEU A 597 2.42 23.90 15.90
C LEU A 597 1.89 23.14 17.11
N VAL A 598 2.47 23.42 18.28
CA VAL A 598 1.99 22.97 19.58
C VAL A 598 1.52 24.17 20.38
N TYR A 599 0.36 24.09 21.03
CA TYR A 599 -0.16 25.17 21.86
C TYR A 599 -1.03 24.64 23.00
N ASN A 600 -1.23 25.47 24.04
CA ASN A 600 -2.01 25.13 25.24
C ASN A 600 -1.59 23.79 25.88
N ASP A 601 -0.31 23.43 25.76
CA ASP A 601 0.34 22.20 26.22
C ASP A 601 -0.12 20.87 25.58
N VAL A 602 -1.34 20.81 25.03
CA VAL A 602 -1.99 19.58 24.58
C VAL A 602 -2.52 19.62 23.16
N GLU A 603 -2.54 20.78 22.50
CA GLU A 603 -2.99 20.90 21.12
C GLU A 603 -1.79 20.79 20.19
N TRP A 604 -1.95 20.01 19.12
CA TRP A 604 -0.95 19.76 18.10
C TRP A 604 -1.60 19.91 16.73
N VAL A 605 -0.93 20.57 15.79
CA VAL A 605 -1.40 20.66 14.39
C VAL A 605 -0.23 20.54 13.43
N SER A 606 -0.33 19.62 12.48
CA SER A 606 0.51 19.63 11.28
C SER A 606 -0.11 20.53 10.24
N TRP A 607 0.69 21.39 9.63
CA TRP A 607 0.24 22.35 8.63
C TRP A 607 1.38 22.71 7.66
N THR A 608 1.15 23.64 6.75
CA THR A 608 2.17 24.14 5.83
C THR A 608 2.32 25.65 5.99
N ASP A 609 3.49 26.10 6.44
CA ASP A 609 3.83 27.52 6.48
C ASP A 609 4.22 28.07 5.09
N ASP A 610 4.39 29.38 4.96
CA ASP A 610 4.72 30.01 3.67
C ASP A 610 6.08 29.54 3.12
N THR A 611 7.04 29.18 3.98
CA THR A 611 8.36 28.72 3.54
C THR A 611 8.28 27.32 2.93
N THR A 612 7.62 26.39 3.62
CA THR A 612 7.39 25.02 3.15
C THR A 612 6.49 25.00 1.92
N TYR A 613 5.44 25.83 1.87
CA TYR A 613 4.57 25.99 0.70
C TYR A 613 5.39 26.40 -0.54
N ASN A 614 6.22 27.43 -0.41
CA ASN A 614 7.05 27.92 -1.52
C ASN A 614 8.10 26.89 -1.94
N ASN A 615 8.77 26.24 -0.97
CA ASN A 615 9.75 25.19 -1.26
C ASN A 615 9.13 24.01 -2.02
N ARG A 616 7.93 23.56 -1.62
CA ARG A 616 7.19 22.50 -2.31
C ARG A 616 6.75 22.92 -3.71
N THR A 617 6.30 24.16 -3.86
CA THR A 617 5.94 24.73 -5.16
C THR A 617 7.13 24.71 -6.13
N GLU A 618 8.31 25.16 -5.69
CA GLU A 618 9.51 25.14 -6.54
C GLU A 618 10.05 23.71 -6.77
N TRP A 619 9.90 22.82 -5.80
CA TRP A 619 10.26 21.40 -5.96
C TRP A 619 9.46 20.72 -7.07
N VAL A 620 8.13 20.83 -7.06
CA VAL A 620 7.30 20.21 -8.11
C VAL A 620 7.47 20.91 -9.47
N ARG A 621 7.73 22.22 -9.47
CA ARG A 621 8.10 22.95 -10.70
C ARG A 621 9.40 22.40 -11.30
N ALA A 622 10.42 22.14 -10.49
CA ALA A 622 11.69 21.56 -10.94
C ALA A 622 11.55 20.12 -11.48
N LEU A 623 10.48 19.41 -11.10
CA LEU A 623 10.13 18.08 -11.59
C LEU A 623 9.12 18.13 -12.77
N ASN A 624 8.95 19.29 -13.39
CA ASN A 624 8.06 19.51 -14.54
C ASN A 624 6.60 19.13 -14.25
N PHE A 625 6.12 19.27 -13.00
CA PHE A 625 4.70 19.09 -12.71
C PHE A 625 3.86 20.19 -13.35
N GLY A 626 2.60 19.87 -13.67
CA GLY A 626 1.70 20.79 -14.38
C GLY A 626 1.38 22.07 -13.61
N GLY A 627 1.46 22.02 -12.29
CA GLY A 627 1.15 23.15 -11.43
C GLY A 627 0.95 22.76 -9.98
N ILE A 628 0.38 23.69 -9.22
CA ILE A 628 -0.10 23.48 -7.85
C ILE A 628 -1.60 23.77 -7.77
N VAL A 629 -2.27 23.16 -6.79
CA VAL A 629 -3.67 23.43 -6.46
C VAL A 629 -3.84 23.62 -4.97
N ASP A 630 -4.46 24.73 -4.59
CA ASP A 630 -4.71 25.07 -3.20
C ASP A 630 -6.11 24.57 -2.77
N TRP A 631 -6.15 23.67 -1.78
CA TRP A 631 -7.38 23.29 -1.05
C TRP A 631 -7.36 23.92 0.34
N ALA A 632 -8.19 24.91 0.64
CA ALA A 632 -8.95 25.73 -0.29
C ALA A 632 -8.57 27.20 -0.09
N MET A 633 -8.75 28.01 -1.12
CA MET A 633 -8.17 29.35 -1.19
C MET A 633 -8.69 30.29 -0.09
N ASP A 634 -9.93 30.11 0.33
CA ASP A 634 -10.63 30.90 1.34
C ASP A 634 -10.19 30.58 2.78
N LEU A 635 -9.41 29.51 3.00
CA LEU A 635 -8.87 29.14 4.31
C LEU A 635 -7.60 29.93 4.70
N ASN A 636 -7.07 30.72 3.78
CA ASN A 636 -5.74 31.30 3.92
C ASN A 636 -5.76 32.80 4.25
N ALA A 637 -6.86 33.50 3.94
CA ALA A 637 -7.01 34.91 4.23
C ALA A 637 -8.46 35.24 4.56
N THR A 638 -8.67 36.33 5.30
CA THR A 638 -10.00 36.92 5.48
C THR A 638 -10.15 38.13 4.56
N PHE A 639 -11.35 38.31 4.00
CA PHE A 639 -11.70 39.49 3.21
C PHE A 639 -12.75 40.31 3.95
N PRO A 640 -12.81 41.64 3.76
CA PRO A 640 -13.74 42.48 4.49
C PRO A 640 -15.19 42.09 4.19
N ASP A 641 -15.99 41.83 5.23
CA ASP A 641 -17.44 41.72 5.12
C ASP A 641 -18.01 43.05 4.61
N ARG A 642 -18.25 43.14 3.30
CA ARG A 642 -18.91 44.30 2.70
C ARG A 642 -20.34 43.89 2.43
N ALA A 643 -21.27 44.55 3.13
CA ALA A 643 -22.70 44.25 3.13
C ALA A 643 -23.17 43.81 1.74
N VAL A 644 -23.76 42.61 1.68
CA VAL A 644 -24.53 42.15 0.53
C VAL A 644 -25.49 43.26 0.17
N VAL A 645 -25.34 43.85 -1.02
CA VAL A 645 -26.32 44.80 -1.53
C VAL A 645 -27.60 43.99 -1.71
N ALA A 646 -28.54 44.14 -0.78
CA ALA A 646 -29.80 43.42 -0.82
C ALA A 646 -30.45 43.61 -2.20
N PRO A 647 -30.88 42.54 -2.88
CA PRO A 647 -31.62 42.67 -4.13
C PRO A 647 -32.87 43.50 -3.88
N SER A 648 -33.16 44.43 -4.78
CA SER A 648 -34.29 45.33 -4.68
C SER A 648 -35.57 44.55 -4.43
N ALA A 649 -36.24 44.82 -3.31
CA ALA A 649 -37.52 44.23 -2.97
C ALA A 649 -38.57 44.59 -4.04
N SER A 650 -38.84 43.66 -4.97
CA SER A 650 -40.08 43.67 -5.72
C SER A 650 -40.55 42.25 -5.98
N ALA A 651 -41.80 41.99 -5.56
CA ALA A 651 -42.62 40.79 -5.72
C ALA A 651 -42.40 39.65 -4.70
N THR A 652 -43.13 39.74 -3.59
CA THR A 652 -43.43 38.63 -2.68
C THR A 652 -44.52 37.73 -3.30
N PRO A 653 -44.33 36.42 -3.50
CA PRO A 653 -45.43 35.48 -3.67
C PRO A 653 -45.90 34.99 -2.30
N SER A 654 -47.20 35.06 -2.04
CA SER A 654 -47.82 34.57 -0.81
C SER A 654 -47.82 33.04 -0.74
N VAL A 655 -47.07 32.46 0.19
CA VAL A 655 -47.17 31.03 0.56
C VAL A 655 -48.06 30.90 1.78
N ARG A 656 -49.16 30.14 1.66
CA ARG A 656 -50.01 29.72 2.79
C ARG A 656 -49.32 28.57 3.53
N VAL A 657 -49.04 28.78 4.81
CA VAL A 657 -48.61 27.73 5.74
C VAL A 657 -49.81 26.84 6.07
N VAL A 658 -49.70 25.54 5.76
CA VAL A 658 -50.59 24.51 6.31
C VAL A 658 -49.86 23.87 7.49
N THR A 659 -50.38 24.06 8.69
CA THR A 659 -49.90 23.39 9.90
C THR A 659 -50.43 21.96 9.95
N VAL A 660 -49.53 20.98 9.97
CA VAL A 660 -49.84 19.59 10.34
C VAL A 660 -49.40 19.38 11.79
N SER A 661 -50.34 19.00 12.65
CA SER A 661 -50.06 18.61 14.04
C SER A 661 -49.77 17.11 14.09
N VAL A 662 -48.64 16.73 14.68
CA VAL A 662 -48.26 15.32 14.90
C VAL A 662 -48.60 14.97 16.34
N ALA A 663 -49.53 14.03 16.53
CA ALA A 663 -49.84 13.46 17.83
C ALA A 663 -48.81 12.39 18.21
N ASN A 664 -48.25 12.51 19.41
CA ASN A 664 -47.37 11.52 20.03
C ASN A 664 -48.11 10.20 20.25
N ASN A 665 -47.62 9.10 19.70
CA ASN A 665 -47.92 7.76 20.19
C ASN A 665 -46.62 6.97 20.37
N VAL A 666 -46.33 6.70 21.65
CA VAL A 666 -45.24 5.87 22.15
C VAL A 666 -45.62 4.40 21.93
N CYS A 667 -44.76 3.62 21.28
CA CYS A 667 -44.90 2.16 21.22
C CYS A 667 -44.12 1.53 22.38
N ALA A 668 -44.84 0.78 23.24
CA ALA A 668 -44.25 -0.19 24.16
C ALA A 668 -44.59 -1.62 23.67
N PRO A 669 -43.70 -2.61 23.83
CA PRO A 669 -43.88 -3.95 23.30
C PRO A 669 -44.76 -4.80 24.23
N THR A 670 -45.68 -5.57 23.66
CA THR A 670 -46.48 -6.58 24.37
C THR A 670 -45.86 -7.96 24.16
N TYR A 671 -45.36 -8.57 25.24
CA TYR A 671 -45.13 -10.01 25.33
C TYR A 671 -46.28 -10.62 26.16
N SER A 672 -46.94 -11.61 25.59
CA SER A 672 -48.01 -12.38 26.23
C SER A 672 -47.43 -13.36 27.26
N ALA A 673 -47.96 -13.35 28.49
CA ALA A 673 -47.84 -14.47 29.40
C ALA A 673 -49.20 -14.76 30.03
N GLY A 674 -49.76 -15.92 29.68
CA GLY A 674 -50.84 -16.53 30.43
C GLY A 674 -50.27 -17.47 31.48
N GLY A 675 -50.62 -17.25 32.74
CA GLY A 675 -50.95 -18.34 33.65
C GLY A 675 -50.00 -18.63 34.81
N LEU A 676 -50.49 -18.27 36.00
CA LEU A 676 -50.30 -18.88 37.32
C LEU A 676 -48.96 -18.73 38.05
N GLY A 677 -49.04 -18.26 39.30
CA GLY A 677 -48.06 -18.59 40.33
C GLY A 677 -47.83 -17.53 41.40
N ILE A 678 -48.74 -17.47 42.35
CA ILE A 678 -48.66 -16.83 43.68
C ILE A 678 -47.24 -16.94 44.31
N MET A 679 -46.67 -15.83 44.82
CA MET A 679 -46.35 -15.55 46.24
C MET A 679 -45.34 -14.39 46.39
N SER A 680 -45.82 -13.27 46.94
CA SER A 680 -45.18 -12.44 47.99
C SER A 680 -43.71 -12.73 48.36
N MET A 681 -42.81 -11.75 48.24
CA MET A 681 -42.26 -11.01 49.40
C MET A 681 -41.29 -9.90 48.98
N SER A 682 -41.37 -8.81 49.74
CA SER A 682 -40.67 -7.54 49.66
C SER A 682 -39.17 -7.63 49.95
N MET A 683 -38.35 -6.86 49.22
CA MET A 683 -37.63 -5.66 49.71
C MET A 683 -37.00 -4.92 48.54
#